data_AF-A0A969ME32-F1
#
_entry.id   AF-A0A969ME32-F1
#
_cell.length_a   1.000
_cell.length_b   1.000
_cell.length_c   1.000
_cell.angle_alpha   90.00
_cell.angle_beta   90.00
_cell.angle_gamma   90.00
#
_symmetry.space_group_name_H-M   'P 1'
#
loop_
_entity.id
_entity.type
_entity.pdbx_description
1 polymer ?
#
loop_
_entity_poly.entity_id
_entity_poly.type
_entity_poly.pdbx_seq_one_letter_code
_entity_poly.pdbx_strand_id
1 'polypeptide(L)'
;MTLKISLKIGGRVQINHTEVLPVTLAIFDREGPTIEIVSFLSPLPQPLEDRFKQWQYYIGLQGNRRVAKNRDKLMSGVVNLTELANSLKSELNQWLGKDGWINENGKPDPRVSQVLSNFRENITQKEEVQIIVQTEDRQLRGLPWQEWDTLSVYTNRGVEVAISATNFRRLTQKQTPQFKATARILVVFGDENLGFAQEEEFIKNLQKYGGEPHILKQPTRQELEQKLTDKQGWHIFFFAGHSQSDRNGKIGQIQINTYDAQGIIQISELKDLLADAINKKLQLAIFNSCDGLGLANQLTELSLPYCIVMREMVESAVARELLRHFLAAFVKDYSLFSAMNIARKKLEQKFEPGKSWLPVVVANPLAKELTWNRLFSERRLSRKWEIVLGIVAIALLVSLPLSILTEFQGWDTLIFYAQLYPHLIVYPSLFLWLSLFASYRMHCMIRVKTRPFVVLKLVTIFFTLGALFFELTGNRIMLMEFKADAKTTINVQQLSQLYSNWNTSQTQILNIPPDIFNSRPAFDKNGNLTLKKAELESAIRIHTKNQVPGLPGLLRIATSYEAWRNNWQEFSVTRLFYALIFIAIISSGLDIIALVSTISFVPDSIFNKNRYLTYLIICELGILLWVPFQFYSIEDTKSLLFSPEFKGTFAGLNILIYAIIFALSLATLSSINRHATKQYQPILFTFFSTSLVLTLLASIFGTSLVDSLFGMNSTNPLTPWFSCVIFFATIFFLLVRLIDLRVHDK
;
A
#
# COMPACT_ATOMS: atom_id res chain seq x y z
N MET A 1 4.98 -19.26 0.17
CA MET A 1 6.21 -19.66 0.87
C MET A 1 7.25 -19.83 -0.22
N THR A 2 8.38 -19.15 -0.09
CA THR A 2 9.40 -19.15 -1.14
C THR A 2 10.45 -20.20 -0.76
N LEU A 3 10.47 -21.30 -1.49
CA LEU A 3 11.47 -22.36 -1.40
C LEU A 3 12.63 -22.00 -2.34
N LYS A 4 13.85 -22.39 -1.98
CA LYS A 4 15.03 -22.07 -2.79
C LYS A 4 15.91 -23.29 -2.98
N ILE A 5 16.27 -23.57 -4.22
CA ILE A 5 17.22 -24.60 -4.62
C ILE A 5 18.49 -23.88 -5.08
N SER A 6 19.61 -24.15 -4.42
CA SER A 6 20.91 -23.57 -4.73
C SER A 6 21.84 -24.68 -5.21
N LEU A 7 22.36 -24.53 -6.43
CA LEU A 7 23.38 -25.42 -6.99
C LEU A 7 24.69 -24.67 -7.08
N LYS A 8 25.56 -24.83 -6.09
CA LYS A 8 26.85 -24.13 -6.02
C LYS A 8 27.94 -25.00 -6.62
N ILE A 9 28.45 -24.60 -7.78
CA ILE A 9 29.52 -25.26 -8.53
C ILE A 9 30.82 -24.47 -8.32
N GLY A 10 31.77 -25.08 -7.63
CA GLY A 10 33.09 -24.51 -7.36
C GLY A 10 34.03 -24.56 -8.57
N GLY A 11 35.25 -24.05 -8.38
CA GLY A 11 36.32 -24.14 -9.37
C GLY A 11 36.85 -25.57 -9.51
N ARG A 12 37.71 -25.80 -10.51
CA ARG A 12 38.27 -27.13 -10.79
C ARG A 12 39.19 -27.60 -9.65
N VAL A 13 39.02 -28.85 -9.24
CA VAL A 13 39.78 -29.53 -8.18
C VAL A 13 40.20 -30.92 -8.68
N GLN A 14 41.29 -31.45 -8.15
CA GLN A 14 41.76 -32.81 -8.44
C GLN A 14 41.24 -33.79 -7.38
N ILE A 15 40.58 -34.87 -7.82
CA ILE A 15 40.18 -36.01 -6.98
C ILE A 15 40.69 -37.27 -7.65
N ASN A 16 41.51 -38.08 -6.95
CA ASN A 16 42.04 -39.35 -7.45
C ASN A 16 42.62 -39.26 -8.88
N HIS A 17 43.38 -38.20 -9.17
CA HIS A 17 43.98 -37.89 -10.49
C HIS A 17 42.98 -37.54 -11.62
N THR A 18 41.73 -37.28 -11.28
CA THR A 18 40.71 -36.74 -12.20
C THR A 18 40.33 -35.31 -11.82
N GLU A 19 40.29 -34.43 -12.81
CA GLU A 19 39.81 -33.05 -12.64
C GLU A 19 38.29 -33.06 -12.54
N VAL A 20 37.73 -32.41 -11.52
CA VAL A 20 36.29 -32.32 -11.27
C VAL A 20 35.90 -30.94 -10.73
N LEU A 21 34.60 -30.64 -10.75
CA LEU A 21 34.01 -29.44 -10.20
C LEU A 21 33.20 -29.84 -8.95
N PRO A 22 33.55 -29.38 -7.74
CA PRO A 22 32.76 -29.65 -6.56
C PRO A 22 31.41 -28.96 -6.65
N VAL A 23 30.34 -29.68 -6.31
CA VAL A 23 28.97 -29.17 -6.34
C VAL A 23 28.30 -29.36 -4.99
N THR A 24 27.79 -28.27 -4.45
CA THR A 24 26.91 -28.30 -3.27
C THR A 24 25.48 -28.01 -3.72
N LEU A 25 24.60 -29.00 -3.61
CA LEU A 25 23.16 -28.79 -3.76
C LEU A 25 22.58 -28.54 -2.37
N ALA A 26 21.94 -27.38 -2.19
CA ALA A 26 21.24 -27.03 -0.96
C ALA A 26 19.80 -26.60 -1.27
N ILE A 27 18.85 -27.13 -0.52
CA ILE A 27 17.44 -26.76 -0.57
C ILE A 27 17.11 -26.02 0.72
N PHE A 28 16.53 -24.83 0.59
CA PHE A 28 16.19 -23.95 1.70
C PHE A 28 14.68 -23.75 1.78
N ASP A 29 14.19 -23.72 3.00
CA ASP A 29 12.87 -23.24 3.36
C ASP A 29 12.97 -21.89 4.11
N ARG A 30 11.94 -21.57 4.92
CA ARG A 30 11.92 -20.31 5.71
C ARG A 30 12.79 -20.35 6.95
N GLU A 31 13.10 -21.52 7.48
CA GLU A 31 13.84 -21.72 8.74
C GLU A 31 15.32 -22.00 8.49
N GLY A 32 15.68 -22.49 7.30
CA GLY A 32 17.07 -22.70 6.91
C GLY A 32 17.24 -23.73 5.79
N PRO A 33 18.44 -24.30 5.63
CA PRO A 33 18.65 -25.43 4.73
C PRO A 33 17.94 -26.68 5.29
N THR A 34 17.11 -27.32 4.47
CA THR A 34 16.44 -28.59 4.81
C THR A 34 17.21 -29.80 4.30
N ILE A 35 17.86 -29.66 3.14
CA ILE A 35 18.68 -30.70 2.52
C ILE A 35 19.96 -30.04 2.01
N GLU A 36 21.10 -30.65 2.30
CA GLU A 36 22.39 -30.27 1.73
C GLU A 36 23.16 -31.54 1.35
N ILE A 37 23.62 -31.60 0.10
CA ILE A 37 24.45 -32.69 -0.40
C ILE A 37 25.65 -32.13 -1.15
N VAL A 38 26.76 -32.86 -1.08
CA VAL A 38 27.96 -32.59 -1.86
C VAL A 38 28.15 -33.70 -2.87
N SER A 39 28.41 -33.31 -4.11
CA SER A 39 28.73 -34.20 -5.23
C SER A 39 29.79 -33.52 -6.10
N PHE A 40 30.21 -34.17 -7.17
CA PHE A 40 31.17 -33.62 -8.11
C PHE A 40 30.62 -33.71 -9.52
N LEU A 41 30.95 -32.74 -10.35
CA LEU A 41 30.61 -32.72 -11.76
C LEU A 41 31.90 -32.85 -12.57
N SER A 42 31.92 -33.71 -13.59
CA SER A 42 33.03 -33.79 -14.52
C SER A 42 33.20 -32.45 -15.25
N PRO A 43 34.40 -32.14 -15.78
CA PRO A 43 34.59 -30.95 -16.61
C PRO A 43 33.67 -30.97 -17.82
N LEU A 44 33.40 -29.79 -18.38
CA LEU A 44 32.53 -29.65 -19.55
C LEU A 44 33.03 -30.56 -20.70
N PRO A 45 32.24 -31.53 -21.18
CA PRO A 45 32.67 -32.43 -22.24
C PRO A 45 32.89 -31.68 -23.56
N GLN A 46 33.91 -32.09 -24.33
CA GLN A 46 34.22 -31.46 -25.62
C GLN A 46 33.04 -31.42 -26.61
N PRO A 47 32.23 -32.49 -26.79
CA PRO A 47 31.08 -32.44 -27.68
C PRO A 47 30.06 -31.36 -27.28
N LEU A 48 29.78 -31.24 -25.98
CA LEU A 48 28.88 -30.22 -25.45
C LEU A 48 29.46 -28.81 -25.63
N GLU A 49 30.75 -28.62 -25.33
CA GLU A 49 31.43 -27.33 -25.52
C GLU A 49 31.38 -26.89 -27.00
N ASP A 50 31.63 -27.81 -27.93
CA ASP A 50 31.62 -27.53 -29.37
C ASP A 50 30.22 -27.18 -29.87
N ARG A 51 29.18 -27.91 -29.45
CA ARG A 51 27.79 -27.58 -29.77
C ARG A 51 27.36 -26.25 -29.16
N PHE A 52 27.80 -25.95 -27.95
CA PHE A 52 27.53 -24.69 -27.29
C PHE A 52 28.17 -23.52 -28.06
N LYS A 53 29.44 -23.63 -28.45
CA LYS A 53 30.13 -22.63 -29.29
C LYS A 53 29.45 -22.44 -30.65
N GLN A 54 29.00 -23.52 -31.29
CA GLN A 54 28.25 -23.45 -32.54
C GLN A 54 26.93 -22.69 -32.35
N TRP A 55 26.17 -23.01 -31.30
CA TRP A 55 24.93 -22.30 -30.97
C TRP A 55 25.18 -20.81 -30.72
N GLN A 56 26.19 -20.45 -29.90
CA GLN A 56 26.57 -19.06 -29.67
C GLN A 56 26.90 -18.33 -30.98
N TYR A 57 27.64 -18.98 -31.87
CA TYR A 57 28.02 -18.41 -33.16
C TYR A 57 26.81 -18.13 -34.07
N TYR A 58 25.89 -19.08 -34.20
CA TYR A 58 24.72 -18.95 -35.09
C TYR A 58 23.62 -18.07 -34.50
N ILE A 59 23.41 -18.07 -33.19
CA ILE A 59 22.49 -17.11 -32.56
C ILE A 59 23.05 -15.69 -32.63
N GLY A 60 24.35 -15.51 -32.36
CA GLY A 60 25.02 -14.22 -32.54
C GLY A 60 25.14 -13.76 -34.00
N LEU A 61 24.87 -14.64 -34.98
CA LEU A 61 24.74 -14.31 -36.40
C LEU A 61 23.42 -13.60 -36.71
N GLN A 62 22.35 -13.95 -36.01
CA GLN A 62 21.02 -13.38 -36.24
C GLN A 62 20.82 -12.03 -35.55
N GLY A 63 21.61 -11.71 -34.51
CA GLY A 63 21.70 -10.35 -34.00
C GLY A 63 22.24 -9.39 -35.08
N ASN A 64 21.72 -8.17 -35.16
CA ASN A 64 22.10 -7.16 -36.17
C ASN A 64 23.62 -6.91 -36.21
N ARG A 65 24.33 -7.66 -37.06
CA ARG A 65 25.80 -7.61 -37.21
C ARG A 65 26.23 -6.34 -37.95
N ARG A 66 26.68 -5.33 -37.22
CA ARG A 66 27.58 -4.28 -37.76
C ARG A 66 28.99 -4.27 -37.18
N VAL A 67 29.35 -5.21 -36.30
CA VAL A 67 30.74 -5.33 -35.82
C VAL A 67 31.44 -6.48 -36.55
N ALA A 68 32.46 -6.11 -37.33
CA ALA A 68 33.28 -7.00 -38.13
C ALA A 68 34.02 -8.04 -37.26
N LYS A 69 33.66 -9.32 -37.40
CA LYS A 69 34.55 -10.45 -37.10
C LYS A 69 34.86 -11.14 -38.42
N ASN A 70 36.15 -11.35 -38.68
CA ASN A 70 36.76 -11.91 -39.90
C ASN A 70 35.85 -12.89 -40.66
N ARG A 71 35.61 -12.57 -41.94
CA ARG A 71 34.89 -13.42 -42.90
C ARG A 71 35.64 -14.73 -43.23
N ASP A 72 36.88 -14.89 -42.77
CA ASP A 72 37.77 -15.99 -43.16
C ASP A 72 37.55 -17.31 -42.40
N LYS A 73 36.58 -17.36 -41.47
CA LYS A 73 36.18 -18.59 -40.76
C LYS A 73 34.66 -18.79 -40.79
N LEU A 74 34.04 -18.59 -41.94
CA LEU A 74 32.64 -18.96 -42.13
C LEU A 74 32.55 -20.49 -42.00
N MET A 75 31.93 -20.98 -40.92
CA MET A 75 31.42 -22.34 -40.88
C MET A 75 30.41 -22.45 -42.04
N SER A 76 30.80 -23.11 -43.12
CA SER A 76 30.00 -23.21 -44.35
C SER A 76 28.80 -24.15 -44.12
N GLY A 77 27.59 -23.66 -44.40
CA GLY A 77 26.35 -24.46 -44.40
C GLY A 77 25.12 -23.68 -43.96
N VAL A 78 23.95 -24.00 -44.54
CA VAL A 78 22.64 -23.57 -44.00
C VAL A 78 22.42 -24.39 -42.74
N VAL A 79 22.59 -23.78 -41.56
CA VAL A 79 22.38 -24.49 -40.28
C VAL A 79 20.94 -24.35 -39.82
N ASN A 80 20.30 -25.49 -39.60
CA ASN A 80 18.99 -25.55 -38.97
C ASN A 80 19.14 -25.29 -37.46
N LEU A 81 18.71 -24.12 -37.00
CA LEU A 81 18.79 -23.72 -35.59
C LEU A 81 18.05 -24.66 -34.65
N THR A 82 16.94 -25.25 -35.11
CA THR A 82 16.16 -26.22 -34.34
C THR A 82 16.97 -27.48 -34.08
N GLU A 83 17.65 -28.00 -35.11
CA GLU A 83 18.51 -29.18 -34.98
C GLU A 83 19.70 -28.90 -34.07
N LEU A 84 20.34 -27.73 -34.22
CA LEU A 84 21.45 -27.32 -33.36
C LEU A 84 21.03 -27.18 -31.90
N ALA A 85 19.88 -26.54 -31.63
CA ALA A 85 19.33 -26.41 -30.30
C ALA A 85 19.00 -27.79 -29.69
N ASN A 86 18.36 -28.68 -30.45
CA ASN A 86 18.02 -30.03 -29.98
C ASN A 86 19.28 -30.87 -29.72
N SER A 87 20.30 -30.76 -30.57
CA SER A 87 21.59 -31.44 -30.35
C SER A 87 22.29 -30.91 -29.10
N LEU A 88 22.37 -29.59 -28.93
CA LEU A 88 22.94 -28.99 -27.71
C LEU A 88 22.19 -29.43 -26.45
N LYS A 89 20.85 -29.46 -26.50
CA LYS A 89 20.02 -29.96 -25.41
C LYS A 89 20.29 -31.44 -25.12
N SER A 90 20.46 -32.27 -26.15
CA SER A 90 20.78 -33.69 -25.98
C SER A 90 22.12 -33.89 -25.28
N GLU A 91 23.18 -33.21 -25.73
CA GLU A 91 24.51 -33.27 -25.12
C GLU A 91 24.49 -32.77 -23.67
N LEU A 92 23.75 -31.68 -23.41
CA LEU A 92 23.58 -31.15 -22.06
C LEU A 92 22.95 -32.17 -21.12
N ASN A 93 21.89 -32.85 -21.59
CA ASN A 93 21.16 -33.84 -20.79
C ASN A 93 21.90 -35.16 -20.65
N GLN A 94 22.70 -35.55 -21.64
CA GLN A 94 23.62 -36.69 -21.50
C GLN A 94 24.62 -36.44 -20.37
N TRP A 95 25.26 -35.27 -20.39
CA TRP A 95 26.21 -34.87 -19.35
C TRP A 95 25.55 -34.72 -17.97
N LEU A 96 24.53 -33.88 -17.83
CA LEU A 96 23.88 -33.64 -16.52
C LEU A 96 22.98 -34.80 -16.05
N GLY A 97 22.73 -35.80 -16.90
CA GLY A 97 21.88 -36.95 -16.60
C GLY A 97 22.65 -38.18 -16.15
N LYS A 98 23.58 -38.68 -16.97
CA LYS A 98 24.23 -39.97 -16.76
C LYS A 98 25.75 -39.89 -16.59
N ASP A 99 26.39 -38.99 -17.33
CA ASP A 99 27.85 -39.08 -17.56
C ASP A 99 28.64 -38.06 -16.73
N GLY A 100 27.99 -37.03 -16.21
CA GLY A 100 28.63 -35.88 -15.59
C GLY A 100 28.79 -35.96 -14.07
N TRP A 101 27.84 -36.57 -13.36
CA TRP A 101 27.85 -36.58 -11.89
C TRP A 101 28.73 -37.70 -11.34
N ILE A 102 29.64 -37.35 -10.43
CA ILE A 102 30.66 -38.23 -9.89
C ILE A 102 30.67 -38.10 -8.35
N ASN A 103 30.83 -39.21 -7.64
CA ASN A 103 30.98 -39.23 -6.18
C ASN A 103 32.45 -39.10 -5.75
N GLU A 104 32.69 -39.03 -4.45
CA GLU A 104 34.03 -38.95 -3.85
C GLU A 104 35.00 -40.09 -4.28
N ASN A 105 34.46 -41.20 -4.79
CA ASN A 105 35.22 -42.36 -5.25
C ASN A 105 35.43 -42.40 -6.78
N GLY A 106 35.04 -41.36 -7.52
CA GLY A 106 35.19 -41.31 -8.97
C GLY A 106 34.15 -42.13 -9.75
N LYS A 107 33.04 -42.54 -9.12
CA LYS A 107 31.95 -43.33 -9.75
C LYS A 107 30.72 -42.47 -10.04
N PRO A 108 29.86 -42.85 -11.01
CA PRO A 108 28.63 -42.13 -11.31
C PRO A 108 27.74 -41.91 -10.08
N ASP A 109 27.24 -40.69 -9.91
CA ASP A 109 26.48 -40.25 -8.74
C ASP A 109 25.09 -39.69 -9.09
N PRO A 110 24.01 -40.49 -9.00
CA PRO A 110 22.67 -40.02 -9.33
C PRO A 110 22.02 -39.17 -8.22
N ARG A 111 22.67 -38.97 -7.07
CA ARG A 111 22.06 -38.36 -5.87
C ARG A 111 21.47 -36.98 -6.14
N VAL A 112 22.17 -36.14 -6.89
CA VAL A 112 21.70 -34.77 -7.23
C VAL A 112 20.37 -34.82 -7.98
N SER A 113 20.30 -35.60 -9.05
CA SER A 113 19.08 -35.75 -9.86
C SER A 113 17.94 -36.40 -9.08
N GLN A 114 18.24 -37.37 -8.21
CA GLN A 114 17.26 -38.02 -7.33
C GLN A 114 16.69 -37.06 -6.29
N VAL A 115 17.53 -36.30 -5.58
CA VAL A 115 17.09 -35.33 -4.56
C VAL A 115 16.19 -34.27 -5.18
N LEU A 116 16.57 -33.72 -6.34
CA LEU A 116 15.73 -32.78 -7.07
C LEU A 116 14.41 -33.44 -7.49
N SER A 117 14.44 -34.63 -8.07
CA SER A 117 13.22 -35.33 -8.51
C SER A 117 12.26 -35.63 -7.35
N ASN A 118 12.77 -36.05 -6.20
CA ASN A 118 11.98 -36.31 -4.99
C ASN A 118 11.43 -35.02 -4.40
N PHE A 119 12.24 -33.96 -4.32
CA PHE A 119 11.81 -32.67 -3.79
C PHE A 119 10.64 -32.10 -4.60
N ARG A 120 10.66 -32.28 -5.93
CA ARG A 120 9.57 -31.89 -6.82
C ARG A 120 8.21 -32.49 -6.44
N GLU A 121 8.18 -33.74 -5.98
CA GLU A 121 6.93 -34.43 -5.61
C GLU A 121 6.28 -33.81 -4.38
N ASN A 122 7.09 -33.18 -3.53
CA ASN A 122 6.65 -32.55 -2.29
C ASN A 122 6.24 -31.08 -2.47
N ILE A 123 6.46 -30.48 -3.65
CA ILE A 123 6.14 -29.07 -3.92
C ILE A 123 4.68 -28.93 -4.35
N THR A 124 3.94 -28.09 -3.64
CA THR A 124 2.56 -27.73 -3.97
C THR A 124 2.49 -26.64 -5.05
N GLN A 125 1.40 -26.59 -5.82
CA GLN A 125 1.19 -25.54 -6.85
C GLN A 125 1.15 -24.10 -6.31
N LYS A 126 1.11 -23.91 -4.98
CA LYS A 126 1.03 -22.60 -4.33
C LYS A 126 2.39 -22.10 -3.83
N GLU A 127 3.42 -22.94 -3.87
CA GLU A 127 4.75 -22.57 -3.42
C GLU A 127 5.54 -21.95 -4.56
N GLU A 128 6.23 -20.85 -4.24
CA GLU A 128 7.17 -20.25 -5.18
C GLU A 128 8.52 -20.91 -4.97
N VAL A 129 9.13 -21.39 -6.05
CA VAL A 129 10.45 -22.03 -6.01
C VAL A 129 11.41 -21.15 -6.78
N GLN A 130 12.58 -20.87 -6.21
CA GLN A 130 13.68 -20.19 -6.88
C GLN A 130 14.82 -21.17 -7.08
N ILE A 131 15.28 -21.33 -8.32
CA ILE A 131 16.44 -22.17 -8.63
C ILE A 131 17.60 -21.24 -8.99
N ILE A 132 18.71 -21.34 -8.26
CA ILE A 132 19.90 -20.52 -8.48
C ILE A 132 21.11 -21.41 -8.70
N VAL A 133 21.72 -21.31 -9.89
CA VAL A 133 23.01 -21.93 -10.20
C VAL A 133 24.12 -20.93 -9.89
N GLN A 134 24.98 -21.25 -8.94
CA GLN A 134 26.08 -20.40 -8.50
C GLN A 134 27.40 -20.96 -9.03
N THR A 135 28.12 -20.21 -9.83
CA THR A 135 29.42 -20.64 -10.36
C THR A 135 30.24 -19.43 -10.79
N GLU A 136 31.57 -19.52 -10.74
CA GLU A 136 32.48 -18.54 -11.35
C GLU A 136 32.91 -18.93 -12.77
N ASP A 137 32.59 -20.16 -13.22
CA ASP A 137 32.94 -20.61 -14.56
C ASP A 137 32.04 -19.94 -15.61
N ARG A 138 32.66 -19.18 -16.52
CA ARG A 138 31.97 -18.43 -17.56
C ARG A 138 31.18 -19.33 -18.51
N GLN A 139 31.74 -20.48 -18.89
CA GLN A 139 31.08 -21.39 -19.83
C GLN A 139 29.83 -21.98 -19.17
N LEU A 140 29.95 -22.41 -17.91
CA LEU A 140 28.81 -22.93 -17.14
C LEU A 140 27.72 -21.88 -16.95
N ARG A 141 28.06 -20.62 -16.69
CA ARG A 141 27.06 -19.54 -16.64
C ARG A 141 26.30 -19.39 -17.94
N GLY A 142 26.95 -19.62 -19.07
CA GLY A 142 26.38 -19.51 -20.41
C GLY A 142 25.38 -20.61 -20.77
N LEU A 143 25.48 -21.79 -20.16
CA LEU A 143 24.65 -22.95 -20.49
C LEU A 143 23.15 -22.72 -20.22
N PRO A 144 22.26 -23.27 -21.06
CA PRO A 144 20.82 -23.18 -20.89
C PRO A 144 20.31 -24.15 -19.81
N TRP A 145 20.67 -23.91 -18.54
CA TRP A 145 20.32 -24.77 -17.39
C TRP A 145 18.83 -25.10 -17.27
N GLN A 146 17.96 -24.22 -17.75
CA GLN A 146 16.51 -24.46 -17.81
C GLN A 146 16.11 -25.65 -18.71
N GLU A 147 16.98 -26.09 -19.61
CA GLU A 147 16.79 -27.24 -20.52
C GLU A 147 17.32 -28.56 -19.97
N TRP A 148 17.98 -28.55 -18.81
CA TRP A 148 18.31 -29.79 -18.11
C TRP A 148 17.02 -30.48 -17.67
N ASP A 149 16.80 -31.72 -18.07
CA ASP A 149 15.57 -32.49 -17.92
C ASP A 149 15.07 -32.56 -16.47
N THR A 150 15.98 -32.58 -15.50
CA THR A 150 15.61 -32.52 -14.08
C THR A 150 15.02 -31.16 -13.70
N LEU A 151 15.55 -30.05 -14.22
CA LEU A 151 15.06 -28.69 -13.94
C LEU A 151 13.91 -28.26 -14.86
N SER A 152 13.85 -28.77 -16.08
CA SER A 152 12.85 -28.38 -17.09
C SER A 152 11.41 -28.68 -16.63
N VAL A 153 11.23 -29.71 -15.80
CA VAL A 153 9.93 -30.01 -15.19
C VAL A 153 9.50 -28.92 -14.21
N TYR A 154 10.43 -28.30 -13.48
CA TYR A 154 10.14 -27.13 -12.64
C TYR A 154 9.80 -25.91 -13.50
N THR A 155 10.57 -25.67 -14.56
CA THR A 155 10.35 -24.49 -15.41
C THR A 155 9.04 -24.55 -16.18
N ASN A 156 8.58 -25.75 -16.55
CA ASN A 156 7.24 -25.97 -17.09
C ASN A 156 6.11 -25.73 -16.08
N ARG A 157 6.41 -25.77 -14.76
CA ARG A 157 5.47 -25.44 -13.68
C ARG A 157 5.54 -23.97 -13.23
N GLY A 158 6.25 -23.11 -13.95
CA GLY A 158 6.31 -21.67 -13.68
C GLY A 158 7.54 -21.21 -12.86
N VAL A 159 8.52 -22.09 -12.65
CA VAL A 159 9.77 -21.77 -11.95
C VAL A 159 10.81 -21.21 -12.93
N GLU A 160 11.65 -20.28 -12.48
CA GLU A 160 12.74 -19.75 -13.29
C GLU A 160 14.11 -20.15 -12.72
N VAL A 161 15.08 -20.35 -13.62
CA VAL A 161 16.46 -20.66 -13.25
C VAL A 161 17.29 -19.38 -13.39
N ALA A 162 17.87 -18.94 -12.28
CA ALA A 162 18.78 -17.81 -12.24
C ALA A 162 20.24 -18.26 -12.12
N ILE A 163 21.14 -17.38 -12.53
CA ILE A 163 22.58 -17.52 -12.33
C ILE A 163 23.03 -16.59 -11.20
N SER A 164 24.08 -16.96 -10.49
CA SER A 164 24.69 -16.13 -9.47
C SER A 164 26.20 -16.28 -9.47
N ALA A 165 26.90 -15.23 -9.03
CA ALA A 165 28.24 -15.35 -8.51
C ALA A 165 28.26 -16.20 -7.23
N THR A 166 29.39 -16.83 -6.97
CA THR A 166 29.66 -17.56 -5.72
C THR A 166 30.03 -16.62 -4.57
N ASN A 167 30.59 -15.46 -4.92
CA ASN A 167 30.87 -14.36 -3.99
C ASN A 167 29.74 -13.35 -4.01
N PHE A 168 28.99 -13.26 -2.91
CA PHE A 168 27.89 -12.31 -2.75
C PHE A 168 27.81 -11.82 -1.31
N ARG A 169 27.25 -10.63 -1.12
CA ARG A 169 26.98 -10.07 0.20
C ARG A 169 25.51 -9.67 0.31
N ARG A 170 24.96 -9.76 1.52
CA ARG A 170 23.63 -9.20 1.81
C ARG A 170 23.72 -7.67 1.75
N LEU A 171 22.90 -7.04 0.90
CA LEU A 171 22.73 -5.59 0.95
C LEU A 171 21.86 -5.19 2.14
N THR A 172 22.29 -4.15 2.85
CA THR A 172 21.45 -3.41 3.80
C THR A 172 21.17 -2.04 3.21
N GLN A 173 20.05 -1.92 2.51
CA GLN A 173 19.64 -0.66 1.90
C GLN A 173 18.93 0.22 2.93
N LYS A 174 19.29 1.50 2.95
CA LYS A 174 18.59 2.49 3.77
C LYS A 174 17.35 2.95 2.99
N GLN A 175 16.17 2.57 3.47
CA GLN A 175 14.94 3.05 2.84
C GLN A 175 14.86 4.57 2.92
N THR A 176 14.83 5.21 1.75
CA THR A 176 14.65 6.66 1.65
C THR A 176 13.15 6.96 1.63
N PRO A 177 12.65 7.85 2.50
CA PRO A 177 11.24 8.22 2.50
C PRO A 177 10.85 8.84 1.16
N GLN A 178 9.69 8.43 0.62
CA GLN A 178 9.21 8.90 -0.68
C GLN A 178 8.01 9.84 -0.52
N PHE A 179 8.04 10.94 -1.27
CA PHE A 179 6.92 11.86 -1.36
C PHE A 179 5.76 11.33 -2.22
N LYS A 180 6.09 10.48 -3.20
CA LYS A 180 5.15 9.80 -4.10
C LYS A 180 5.36 8.30 -3.97
N ALA A 181 4.27 7.53 -3.93
CA ALA A 181 4.34 6.08 -4.00
C ALA A 181 4.52 5.66 -5.47
N THR A 182 5.69 5.97 -6.03
CA THR A 182 6.01 5.67 -7.43
C THR A 182 7.26 4.80 -7.57
N ALA A 183 7.19 3.79 -8.43
CA ALA A 183 8.35 3.04 -8.85
C ALA A 183 9.14 3.91 -9.84
N ARG A 184 10.09 4.70 -9.34
CA ARG A 184 11.06 5.45 -10.17
C ARG A 184 11.93 4.52 -11.01
N ILE A 185 11.91 4.71 -12.32
CA ILE A 185 12.64 3.92 -13.32
C ILE A 185 13.54 4.87 -14.11
N LEU A 186 14.85 4.65 -14.09
CA LEU A 186 15.77 5.35 -14.98
C LEU A 186 15.97 4.51 -16.23
N VAL A 187 15.76 5.11 -17.40
CA VAL A 187 15.77 4.43 -18.70
C VAL A 187 16.80 5.12 -19.58
N VAL A 188 17.75 4.37 -20.10
CA VAL A 188 18.81 4.87 -21.00
C VAL A 188 18.70 4.13 -22.32
N PHE A 189 18.47 4.89 -23.39
CA PHE A 189 18.50 4.42 -24.77
C PHE A 189 19.79 4.90 -25.43
N GLY A 190 20.72 3.97 -25.65
CA GLY A 190 22.10 4.29 -26.03
C GLY A 190 22.35 4.52 -27.53
N ASP A 191 21.50 3.94 -28.39
CA ASP A 191 21.58 4.12 -29.85
C ASP A 191 20.17 4.16 -30.46
N GLU A 192 19.74 5.34 -30.90
CA GLU A 192 18.40 5.52 -31.49
C GLU A 192 18.20 4.76 -32.80
N ASN A 193 19.28 4.38 -33.51
CA ASN A 193 19.19 3.59 -34.74
C ASN A 193 18.60 2.19 -34.50
N LEU A 194 18.58 1.71 -33.26
CA LEU A 194 17.97 0.43 -32.88
C LEU A 194 16.43 0.48 -32.80
N GLY A 195 15.84 1.68 -32.82
CA GLY A 195 14.39 1.88 -32.87
C GLY A 195 13.64 1.38 -31.63
N PHE A 196 13.59 2.20 -30.59
CA PHE A 196 13.01 1.85 -29.27
C PHE A 196 11.54 2.30 -29.06
N ALA A 197 10.81 2.63 -30.12
CA ALA A 197 9.48 3.24 -29.99
C ALA A 197 8.49 2.37 -29.20
N GLN A 198 8.52 1.05 -29.42
CA GLN A 198 7.63 0.11 -28.72
C GLN A 198 8.04 -0.09 -27.26
N GLU A 199 9.35 -0.22 -27.01
CA GLU A 199 9.93 -0.33 -25.68
C GLU A 199 9.62 0.92 -24.84
N GLU A 200 9.77 2.10 -25.43
CA GLU A 200 9.39 3.39 -24.83
C GLU A 200 7.89 3.42 -24.49
N GLU A 201 7.02 2.91 -25.37
CA GLU A 201 5.59 2.81 -25.13
C GLU A 201 5.27 1.87 -23.95
N PHE A 202 5.87 0.67 -23.90
CA PHE A 202 5.67 -0.28 -22.82
C PHE A 202 6.10 0.30 -21.47
N ILE A 203 7.23 0.99 -21.44
CA ILE A 203 7.77 1.65 -20.26
C ILE A 203 6.90 2.83 -19.84
N LYS A 204 6.44 3.69 -20.76
CA LYS A 204 5.52 4.79 -20.45
C LYS A 204 4.19 4.29 -19.90
N ASN A 205 3.68 3.17 -20.42
CA ASN A 205 2.46 2.54 -19.92
C ASN A 205 2.56 2.10 -18.43
N LEU A 206 3.76 1.96 -17.86
CA LEU A 206 3.95 1.68 -16.43
C LEU A 206 3.39 2.79 -15.53
N GLN A 207 3.21 4.02 -16.03
CA GLN A 207 2.58 5.12 -15.30
C GLN A 207 1.17 4.76 -14.79
N LYS A 208 0.43 3.94 -15.56
CA LYS A 208 -0.90 3.44 -15.15
C LYS A 208 -0.85 2.57 -13.89
N TYR A 209 0.30 1.97 -13.61
CA TYR A 209 0.54 1.07 -12.48
C TYR A 209 1.41 1.70 -11.39
N GLY A 210 1.63 3.02 -11.43
CA GLY A 210 2.46 3.76 -10.46
C GLY A 210 3.96 3.81 -10.81
N GLY A 211 4.36 3.44 -12.03
CA GLY A 211 5.72 3.66 -12.51
C GLY A 211 6.00 5.13 -12.84
N GLU A 212 7.21 5.60 -12.59
CA GLU A 212 7.67 6.96 -12.94
C GLU A 212 8.92 6.86 -13.81
N PRO A 213 8.75 6.56 -15.12
CA PRO A 213 9.86 6.42 -16.05
C PRO A 213 10.49 7.77 -16.36
N HIS A 214 11.81 7.83 -16.26
CA HIS A 214 12.66 8.94 -16.67
C HIS A 214 13.55 8.47 -17.80
N ILE A 215 13.27 8.92 -19.01
CA ILE A 215 13.89 8.43 -20.24
C ILE A 215 14.98 9.40 -20.69
N LEU A 216 16.19 8.87 -20.82
CA LEU A 216 17.35 9.52 -21.40
C LEU A 216 17.65 8.89 -22.75
N LYS A 217 17.65 9.69 -23.82
CA LYS A 217 17.98 9.26 -25.18
C LYS A 217 19.36 9.79 -25.52
N GLN A 218 20.28 8.87 -25.77
CA GLN A 218 21.70 9.15 -26.01
C GLN A 218 22.30 10.19 -25.04
N PRO A 219 22.16 10.03 -23.71
CA PRO A 219 22.63 11.05 -22.75
C PRO A 219 24.14 11.22 -22.81
N THR A 220 24.60 12.39 -22.36
CA THR A 220 26.03 12.55 -22.03
C THR A 220 26.37 11.78 -20.76
N ARG A 221 27.65 11.45 -20.56
CA ARG A 221 28.13 10.83 -19.31
C ARG A 221 27.73 11.67 -18.10
N GLN A 222 27.99 12.98 -18.13
CA GLN A 222 27.66 13.90 -17.04
C GLN A 222 26.16 13.90 -16.70
N GLU A 223 25.29 13.88 -17.71
CA GLU A 223 23.84 13.81 -17.50
C GLU A 223 23.44 12.50 -16.80
N LEU A 224 23.99 11.37 -17.25
CA LEU A 224 23.73 10.07 -16.62
C LEU A 224 24.21 10.06 -15.15
N GLU A 225 25.42 10.54 -14.87
CA GLU A 225 25.99 10.64 -13.52
C GLU A 225 25.13 11.53 -12.62
N GLN A 226 24.72 12.69 -13.10
CA GLN A 226 23.85 13.61 -12.36
C GLN A 226 22.49 12.98 -12.06
N LYS A 227 21.92 12.20 -12.99
CA LYS A 227 20.64 11.50 -12.77
C LYS A 227 20.80 10.34 -11.80
N LEU A 228 21.86 9.56 -11.88
CA LEU A 228 22.10 8.43 -10.96
C LEU A 228 22.30 8.88 -9.51
N THR A 229 22.88 10.06 -9.31
CA THR A 229 23.13 10.64 -7.97
C THR A 229 21.90 11.28 -7.31
N ASP A 230 20.72 11.29 -7.97
CA ASP A 230 19.47 11.84 -7.43
C ASP A 230 19.21 11.36 -5.97
N LYS A 231 18.91 12.32 -5.09
CA LYS A 231 18.67 12.07 -3.66
C LYS A 231 17.50 11.14 -3.41
N GLN A 232 16.51 11.11 -4.28
CA GLN A 232 15.36 10.20 -4.14
C GLN A 232 15.68 8.76 -4.58
N GLY A 233 16.76 8.54 -5.33
CA GLY A 233 17.21 7.25 -5.85
C GLY A 233 16.29 6.62 -6.90
N TRP A 234 16.68 5.44 -7.38
CA TRP A 234 16.02 4.69 -8.45
C TRP A 234 15.67 3.27 -8.00
N HIS A 235 14.53 2.71 -8.44
CA HIS A 235 14.15 1.34 -8.13
C HIS A 235 14.56 0.36 -9.23
N ILE A 236 14.43 0.81 -10.48
CA ILE A 236 14.80 0.06 -11.67
C ILE A 236 15.71 0.93 -12.53
N PHE A 237 16.78 0.32 -13.03
CA PHE A 237 17.61 0.86 -14.10
C PHE A 237 17.38 0.02 -15.36
N PHE A 238 17.04 0.65 -16.47
CA PHE A 238 16.87 -0.01 -17.75
C PHE A 238 17.84 0.59 -18.75
N PHE A 239 18.60 -0.25 -19.42
CA PHE A 239 19.49 0.14 -20.51
C PHE A 239 19.17 -0.68 -21.75
N ALA A 240 19.03 -0.03 -22.89
CA ALA A 240 19.01 -0.67 -24.20
C ALA A 240 19.95 0.07 -25.15
N GLY A 241 20.84 -0.65 -25.79
CA GLY A 241 21.90 -0.08 -26.61
C GLY A 241 22.98 -1.12 -26.93
N HIS A 242 24.08 -0.65 -27.50
CA HIS A 242 25.23 -1.49 -27.76
C HIS A 242 26.05 -1.74 -26.49
N SER A 243 26.53 -2.97 -26.37
CA SER A 243 27.59 -3.32 -25.42
C SER A 243 28.59 -4.24 -26.10
N GLN A 244 29.84 -4.13 -25.68
CA GLN A 244 30.95 -4.88 -26.24
C GLN A 244 31.83 -5.41 -25.12
N SER A 245 32.23 -6.68 -25.20
CA SER A 245 33.28 -7.23 -24.36
C SER A 245 34.59 -7.44 -25.11
N ASP A 246 35.72 -7.34 -24.41
CA ASP A 246 37.03 -7.73 -24.92
C ASP A 246 37.13 -9.24 -25.23
N ARG A 247 38.20 -9.66 -25.92
CA ARG A 247 38.41 -11.07 -26.35
C ARG A 247 38.46 -12.07 -25.18
N ASN A 248 38.79 -11.58 -23.99
CA ASN A 248 38.84 -12.37 -22.76
C ASN A 248 37.52 -12.35 -21.98
N GLY A 249 36.51 -11.61 -22.45
CA GLY A 249 35.20 -11.50 -21.82
C GLY A 249 35.23 -10.83 -20.45
N LYS A 250 36.29 -10.07 -20.14
CA LYS A 250 36.58 -9.44 -18.85
C LYS A 250 36.30 -7.94 -18.84
N ILE A 251 36.28 -7.27 -19.99
CA ILE A 251 35.97 -5.83 -20.06
C ILE A 251 34.79 -5.63 -20.99
N GLY A 252 33.60 -5.62 -20.41
CA GLY A 252 32.41 -5.11 -21.08
C GLY A 252 32.37 -3.58 -21.00
N GLN A 253 31.83 -2.95 -22.02
CA GLN A 253 31.57 -1.51 -22.09
C GLN A 253 30.14 -1.34 -22.61
N ILE A 254 29.44 -0.34 -22.09
CA ILE A 254 28.13 0.07 -22.64
C ILE A 254 28.30 1.37 -23.41
N GLN A 255 27.65 1.44 -24.57
CA GLN A 255 27.57 2.68 -25.34
C GLN A 255 26.25 3.37 -25.02
N ILE A 256 26.34 4.45 -24.25
CA ILE A 256 25.20 5.28 -23.86
C ILE A 256 24.91 6.40 -24.87
N ASN A 257 25.85 6.71 -25.77
CA ASN A 257 25.70 7.70 -26.83
C ASN A 257 26.62 7.35 -28.01
N THR A 258 26.12 7.47 -29.24
CA THR A 258 26.88 7.16 -30.46
C THR A 258 27.67 8.34 -31.04
N TYR A 259 27.34 9.56 -30.64
CA TYR A 259 27.91 10.80 -31.18
C TYR A 259 29.14 11.31 -30.42
N ASP A 260 29.43 10.74 -29.25
CA ASP A 260 30.51 11.16 -28.37
C ASP A 260 31.42 9.98 -28.00
N ALA A 261 32.74 10.16 -28.10
CA ALA A 261 33.72 9.19 -27.66
C ALA A 261 33.64 8.94 -26.13
N GLN A 262 33.17 9.91 -25.35
CA GLN A 262 32.85 9.76 -23.92
C GLN A 262 31.52 9.05 -23.67
N GLY A 263 30.77 8.71 -24.72
CA GLY A 263 29.55 7.91 -24.68
C GLY A 263 29.78 6.43 -24.43
N ILE A 264 31.04 5.98 -24.35
CA ILE A 264 31.42 4.61 -24.01
C ILE A 264 31.82 4.57 -22.52
N ILE A 265 31.10 3.80 -21.72
CA ILE A 265 31.35 3.63 -20.29
C ILE A 265 31.86 2.22 -20.04
N GLN A 266 33.02 2.11 -19.38
CA GLN A 266 33.53 0.81 -18.96
C GLN A 266 32.71 0.28 -17.79
N ILE A 267 32.55 -1.04 -17.66
CA ILE A 267 31.76 -1.58 -16.56
C ILE A 267 32.34 -1.22 -15.18
N SER A 268 33.67 -1.12 -15.03
CA SER A 268 34.29 -0.65 -13.80
C SER A 268 33.79 0.74 -13.40
N GLU A 269 33.64 1.64 -14.37
CA GLU A 269 33.09 2.98 -14.13
C GLU A 269 31.58 2.90 -13.88
N LEU A 270 30.84 2.12 -14.68
CA LEU A 270 29.40 1.90 -14.47
C LEU A 270 29.10 1.36 -13.07
N LYS A 271 29.98 0.50 -12.55
CA LYS A 271 29.93 -0.05 -11.20
C LYS A 271 29.96 1.09 -10.18
N ASP A 272 30.93 2.00 -10.30
CA ASP A 272 31.03 3.16 -9.42
C ASP A 272 29.82 4.09 -9.55
N LEU A 273 29.33 4.30 -10.78
CA LEU A 273 28.14 5.13 -11.05
C LEU A 273 26.85 4.56 -10.44
N LEU A 274 26.69 3.24 -10.44
CA LEU A 274 25.51 2.57 -9.89
C LEU A 274 25.61 2.32 -8.39
N ALA A 275 26.80 2.34 -7.78
CA ALA A 275 27.02 2.01 -6.37
C ALA A 275 26.10 2.82 -5.44
N ASP A 276 26.00 4.13 -5.66
CA ASP A 276 25.13 5.01 -4.87
C ASP A 276 23.64 4.68 -5.07
N ALA A 277 23.22 4.38 -6.30
CA ALA A 277 21.84 3.99 -6.58
C ALA A 277 21.48 2.67 -5.90
N ILE A 278 22.40 1.70 -5.91
CA ILE A 278 22.28 0.38 -5.24
C ILE A 278 22.20 0.54 -3.73
N ASN A 279 23.11 1.30 -3.12
CA ASN A 279 23.13 1.51 -1.67
C ASN A 279 21.86 2.23 -1.17
N LYS A 280 21.22 3.04 -2.02
CA LYS A 280 19.92 3.66 -1.74
C LYS A 280 18.78 2.64 -1.87
N LYS A 281 18.35 2.33 -3.10
CA LYS A 281 17.14 1.52 -3.31
C LYS A 281 17.04 0.76 -4.65
N LEU A 282 18.05 0.81 -5.51
CA LEU A 282 18.03 0.10 -6.80
C LEU A 282 17.91 -1.41 -6.54
N GLN A 283 16.82 -2.01 -7.05
CA GLN A 283 16.52 -3.44 -6.87
C GLN A 283 16.83 -4.25 -8.14
N LEU A 284 16.56 -3.66 -9.30
CA LEU A 284 16.59 -4.34 -10.58
C LEU A 284 17.33 -3.50 -11.62
N ALA A 285 18.31 -4.11 -12.28
CA ALA A 285 18.86 -3.58 -13.53
C ALA A 285 18.44 -4.48 -14.70
N ILE A 286 18.00 -3.90 -15.81
CA ILE A 286 17.66 -4.64 -17.03
C ILE A 286 18.57 -4.14 -18.13
N PHE A 287 19.45 -5.00 -18.63
CA PHE A 287 20.35 -4.71 -19.75
C PHE A 287 19.87 -5.46 -20.97
N ASN A 288 19.18 -4.73 -21.83
CA ASN A 288 18.74 -5.19 -23.12
C ASN A 288 19.81 -4.88 -24.18
N SER A 289 20.99 -5.48 -24.00
CA SER A 289 22.18 -5.23 -24.82
C SER A 289 22.96 -6.52 -25.12
N CYS A 290 23.97 -6.41 -25.98
CA CYS A 290 24.75 -7.54 -26.50
C CYS A 290 25.90 -7.95 -25.55
N ASP A 291 25.92 -9.19 -25.04
CA ASP A 291 26.87 -9.71 -24.03
C ASP A 291 26.66 -9.14 -22.60
N GLY A 292 25.61 -9.63 -21.95
CA GLY A 292 25.25 -9.18 -20.61
C GLY A 292 25.72 -10.08 -19.46
N LEU A 293 26.27 -11.27 -19.72
CA LEU A 293 26.80 -12.15 -18.65
C LEU A 293 28.06 -11.59 -17.99
N GLY A 294 28.99 -11.02 -18.78
CA GLY A 294 30.17 -10.35 -18.25
C GLY A 294 29.80 -9.13 -17.41
N LEU A 295 28.84 -8.35 -17.91
CA LEU A 295 28.25 -7.19 -17.23
C LEU A 295 27.59 -7.57 -15.91
N ALA A 296 26.75 -8.60 -15.91
CA ALA A 296 26.06 -9.03 -14.71
C ALA A 296 27.02 -9.50 -13.61
N ASN A 297 28.11 -10.21 -13.96
CA ASN A 297 29.09 -10.66 -12.98
C ASN A 297 29.68 -9.49 -12.18
N GLN A 298 30.13 -8.46 -12.87
CA GLN A 298 30.76 -7.30 -12.23
C GLN A 298 29.75 -6.50 -11.41
N LEU A 299 28.48 -6.45 -11.84
CA LEU A 299 27.42 -5.81 -11.08
C LEU A 299 26.96 -6.62 -9.86
N THR A 300 27.08 -7.95 -9.88
CA THR A 300 26.82 -8.77 -8.69
C THR A 300 27.82 -8.55 -7.57
N GLU A 301 29.04 -8.10 -7.87
CA GLU A 301 30.01 -7.70 -6.84
C GLU A 301 29.53 -6.50 -6.01
N LEU A 302 28.68 -5.63 -6.58
CA LEU A 302 28.01 -4.55 -5.84
C LEU A 302 26.82 -5.05 -5.01
N SER A 303 26.62 -6.36 -4.98
CA SER A 303 25.51 -7.00 -4.29
C SER A 303 24.13 -6.60 -4.82
N LEU A 304 24.03 -5.99 -6.01
CA LEU A 304 22.77 -5.64 -6.69
C LEU A 304 21.77 -6.82 -6.59
N PRO A 305 20.52 -6.60 -6.13
CA PRO A 305 19.62 -7.72 -5.86
C PRO A 305 19.32 -8.58 -7.09
N TYR A 306 18.94 -7.94 -8.20
CA TYR A 306 18.60 -8.64 -9.44
C TYR A 306 19.07 -7.88 -10.67
N CYS A 307 19.48 -8.64 -11.69
CA CYS A 307 19.83 -8.15 -13.01
C CYS A 307 19.18 -9.06 -14.06
N ILE A 308 18.61 -8.49 -15.12
CA ILE A 308 18.15 -9.25 -16.29
C ILE A 308 19.06 -8.87 -17.44
N VAL A 309 19.69 -9.89 -18.04
CA VAL A 309 20.66 -9.71 -19.11
C VAL A 309 20.44 -10.72 -20.22
N MET A 310 21.05 -10.46 -21.38
CA MET A 310 21.12 -11.42 -22.48
C MET A 310 22.44 -12.18 -22.42
N ARG A 311 22.40 -13.51 -22.55
CA ARG A 311 23.58 -14.39 -22.57
C ARG A 311 24.49 -14.07 -23.75
N GLU A 312 23.88 -13.86 -24.91
CA GLU A 312 24.55 -13.57 -26.18
C GLU A 312 23.87 -12.40 -26.88
N MET A 313 24.41 -12.00 -28.04
CA MET A 313 23.74 -11.02 -28.90
C MET A 313 22.36 -11.52 -29.31
N VAL A 314 21.38 -10.61 -29.29
CA VAL A 314 19.97 -10.92 -29.51
C VAL A 314 19.38 -10.03 -30.59
N GLU A 315 18.47 -10.58 -31.39
CA GLU A 315 17.62 -9.80 -32.29
C GLU A 315 16.75 -8.82 -31.49
N SER A 316 16.60 -7.59 -31.98
CA SER A 316 15.75 -6.59 -31.33
C SER A 316 14.31 -7.10 -31.08
N ALA A 317 13.79 -7.98 -31.95
CA ALA A 317 12.46 -8.56 -31.79
C ALA A 317 12.33 -9.46 -30.55
N VAL A 318 13.32 -10.33 -30.28
CA VAL A 318 13.31 -11.23 -29.11
C VAL A 318 13.43 -10.42 -27.82
N ALA A 319 14.36 -9.46 -27.80
CA ALA A 319 14.55 -8.49 -26.73
C ALA A 319 13.28 -7.71 -26.37
N ARG A 320 12.60 -7.19 -27.41
CA ARG A 320 11.34 -6.45 -27.27
C ARG A 320 10.20 -7.31 -26.73
N GLU A 321 10.06 -8.52 -27.26
CA GLU A 321 9.01 -9.45 -26.82
C GLU A 321 9.21 -9.94 -25.40
N LEU A 322 10.46 -10.17 -24.99
CA LEU A 322 10.80 -10.42 -23.60
C LEU A 322 10.30 -9.29 -22.72
N LEU A 323 10.70 -8.05 -23.03
CA LEU A 323 10.35 -6.87 -22.23
C LEU A 323 8.84 -6.70 -22.11
N ARG A 324 8.12 -6.84 -23.23
CA ARG A 324 6.65 -6.72 -23.30
C ARG A 324 5.98 -7.69 -22.33
N HIS A 325 6.31 -8.97 -22.42
CA HIS A 325 5.67 -10.01 -21.61
C HIS A 325 6.13 -9.98 -20.16
N PHE A 326 7.42 -9.70 -19.92
CA PHE A 326 7.96 -9.53 -18.57
C PHE A 326 7.25 -8.39 -17.84
N LEU A 327 7.19 -7.18 -18.42
CA LEU A 327 6.54 -6.04 -17.78
C LEU A 327 5.04 -6.30 -17.56
N ALA A 328 4.35 -6.89 -18.54
CA ALA A 328 2.92 -7.20 -18.43
C ALA A 328 2.60 -8.21 -17.32
N ALA A 329 3.50 -9.15 -17.03
CA ALA A 329 3.39 -10.04 -15.88
C ALA A 329 3.81 -9.32 -14.58
N PHE A 330 4.95 -8.64 -14.59
CA PHE A 330 5.52 -8.03 -13.39
C PHE A 330 4.57 -7.01 -12.74
N VAL A 331 3.91 -6.14 -13.52
CA VAL A 331 2.94 -5.15 -12.98
C VAL A 331 1.68 -5.79 -12.36
N LYS A 332 1.40 -7.06 -12.67
CA LYS A 332 0.32 -7.84 -12.03
C LYS A 332 0.77 -8.49 -10.71
N ASP A 333 1.93 -8.09 -10.20
CA ASP A 333 2.53 -8.55 -8.95
C ASP A 333 2.98 -10.03 -8.95
N TYR A 334 3.19 -10.62 -10.13
CA TYR A 334 3.99 -11.84 -10.21
C TYR A 334 5.43 -11.54 -9.75
N SER A 335 6.06 -12.49 -9.08
CA SER A 335 7.47 -12.36 -8.71
C SER A 335 8.35 -12.19 -9.96
N LEU A 336 9.56 -11.63 -9.78
CA LEU A 336 10.50 -11.46 -10.87
C LEU A 336 10.79 -12.78 -11.60
N PHE A 337 10.90 -13.89 -10.85
CA PHE A 337 11.14 -15.22 -11.40
C PHE A 337 9.92 -15.71 -12.20
N SER A 338 8.71 -15.62 -11.65
CA SER A 338 7.49 -16.02 -12.38
C SER A 338 7.22 -15.15 -13.60
N ALA A 339 7.42 -13.83 -13.50
CA ALA A 339 7.27 -12.92 -14.63
C ALA A 339 8.27 -13.22 -15.76
N MET A 340 9.51 -13.58 -15.39
CA MET A 340 10.52 -14.01 -16.33
C MET A 340 10.14 -15.32 -17.02
N ASN A 341 9.67 -16.31 -16.26
CA ASN A 341 9.24 -17.59 -16.82
C ASN A 341 8.08 -17.42 -17.81
N ILE A 342 7.07 -16.61 -17.46
CA ILE A 342 5.96 -16.27 -18.36
C ILE A 342 6.48 -15.65 -19.67
N ALA A 343 7.42 -14.71 -19.57
CA ALA A 343 8.02 -14.08 -20.74
C ALA A 343 8.80 -15.10 -21.58
N ARG A 344 9.60 -15.96 -20.95
CA ARG A 344 10.35 -17.03 -21.63
C ARG A 344 9.44 -18.00 -22.39
N LYS A 345 8.34 -18.45 -21.77
CA LYS A 345 7.35 -19.33 -22.41
C LYS A 345 6.70 -18.66 -23.62
N LYS A 346 6.51 -17.34 -23.60
CA LYS A 346 6.01 -16.60 -24.77
C LYS A 346 7.05 -16.50 -25.89
N LEU A 347 8.34 -16.41 -25.56
CA LEU A 347 9.40 -16.49 -26.55
C LEU A 347 9.48 -17.88 -27.18
N GLU A 348 9.40 -18.95 -26.38
CA GLU A 348 9.39 -20.35 -26.86
C GLU A 348 8.26 -20.61 -27.89
N GLN A 349 7.10 -19.98 -27.71
CA GLN A 349 5.96 -20.10 -28.61
C GLN A 349 6.12 -19.32 -29.92
N LYS A 350 6.93 -18.25 -29.91
CA LYS A 350 6.99 -17.26 -31.00
C LYS A 350 8.26 -17.39 -31.86
N PHE A 351 9.34 -17.90 -31.30
CA PHE A 351 10.66 -17.92 -31.92
C PHE A 351 11.22 -19.34 -32.01
N GLU A 352 12.23 -19.54 -32.87
CA GLU A 352 12.89 -20.82 -33.04
C GLU A 352 13.56 -21.31 -31.73
N PRO A 353 13.64 -22.63 -31.51
CA PRO A 353 14.31 -23.21 -30.34
C PRO A 353 15.70 -22.65 -30.14
N GLY A 354 16.06 -22.40 -28.87
CA GLY A 354 17.33 -21.78 -28.51
C GLY A 354 17.26 -20.26 -28.27
N LYS A 355 16.37 -19.52 -28.95
CA LYS A 355 16.24 -18.06 -28.76
C LYS A 355 15.69 -17.69 -27.39
N SER A 356 14.76 -18.50 -26.88
CA SER A 356 14.21 -18.31 -25.54
C SER A 356 15.24 -18.50 -24.43
N TRP A 357 16.43 -19.07 -24.70
CA TRP A 357 17.47 -19.28 -23.70
C TRP A 357 18.30 -18.03 -23.42
N LEU A 358 18.31 -17.07 -24.35
CA LEU A 358 19.12 -15.85 -24.28
C LEU A 358 18.87 -15.01 -23.03
N PRO A 359 17.62 -14.74 -22.63
CA PRO A 359 17.38 -13.92 -21.46
C PRO A 359 17.72 -14.70 -20.19
N VAL A 360 18.41 -14.10 -19.23
CA VAL A 360 18.76 -14.76 -17.97
C VAL A 360 18.66 -13.79 -16.80
N VAL A 361 18.13 -14.28 -15.69
CA VAL A 361 18.14 -13.58 -14.41
C VAL A 361 19.46 -13.88 -13.74
N VAL A 362 20.17 -12.82 -13.37
CA VAL A 362 21.32 -12.90 -12.48
C VAL A 362 20.90 -12.35 -11.13
N ALA A 363 20.93 -13.18 -10.11
CA ALA A 363 20.35 -12.89 -8.80
C ALA A 363 21.41 -12.91 -7.71
N ASN A 364 21.32 -11.95 -6.77
CA ASN A 364 21.97 -12.10 -5.48
C ASN A 364 21.20 -13.15 -4.67
N PRO A 365 21.82 -14.26 -4.24
CA PRO A 365 21.16 -15.34 -3.53
C PRO A 365 20.55 -14.91 -2.19
N LEU A 366 21.01 -13.80 -1.60
CA LEU A 366 20.48 -13.27 -0.33
C LEU A 366 19.45 -12.16 -0.53
N ALA A 367 19.12 -11.80 -1.78
CA ALA A 367 18.07 -10.84 -2.06
C ALA A 367 16.70 -11.39 -1.66
N LYS A 368 15.86 -10.52 -1.11
CA LYS A 368 14.45 -10.82 -0.93
C LYS A 368 13.76 -10.82 -2.29
N GLU A 369 12.81 -11.74 -2.46
CA GLU A 369 12.00 -11.83 -3.67
C GLU A 369 11.42 -10.47 -4.10
N LEU A 370 11.52 -10.16 -5.38
CA LEU A 370 11.10 -8.89 -5.94
C LEU A 370 9.76 -9.04 -6.66
N THR A 371 8.78 -8.22 -6.26
CA THR A 371 7.50 -8.04 -6.98
C THR A 371 7.30 -6.56 -7.28
N TRP A 372 6.39 -6.23 -8.21
CA TRP A 372 6.05 -4.83 -8.48
C TRP A 372 5.59 -4.11 -7.22
N ASN A 373 4.76 -4.74 -6.38
CA ASN A 373 4.25 -4.10 -5.17
C ASN A 373 5.33 -3.83 -4.12
N ARG A 374 6.39 -4.64 -4.07
CA ARG A 374 7.54 -4.43 -3.17
C ARG A 374 8.43 -3.25 -3.57
N LEU A 375 8.30 -2.72 -4.78
CA LEU A 375 8.99 -1.49 -5.20
C LEU A 375 8.41 -0.23 -4.55
N PHE A 376 7.18 -0.31 -4.03
CA PHE A 376 6.50 0.81 -3.42
C PHE A 376 6.74 0.81 -1.92
N SER A 377 7.18 1.94 -1.39
CA SER A 377 7.15 2.21 0.05
C SER A 377 5.90 2.98 0.41
N GLU A 378 5.45 2.82 1.66
CA GLU A 378 4.38 3.65 2.20
C GLU A 378 4.73 5.13 2.05
N ARG A 379 3.85 5.90 1.42
CA ARG A 379 3.96 7.35 1.43
C ARG A 379 3.92 7.78 2.90
N ARG A 380 5.02 8.29 3.41
CA ARG A 380 5.04 8.86 4.76
C ARG A 380 5.51 10.28 4.63
N LEU A 381 4.78 11.18 5.27
CA LEU A 381 5.33 12.48 5.58
C LEU A 381 6.66 12.27 6.34
N SER A 382 7.59 13.22 6.24
CA SER A 382 8.80 13.09 7.06
C SER A 382 8.39 13.00 8.53
N ARG A 383 9.18 12.31 9.35
CA ARG A 383 8.87 12.14 10.79
C ARG A 383 8.51 13.46 11.48
N LYS A 384 9.14 14.58 11.07
CA LYS A 384 8.82 15.93 11.56
C LYS A 384 7.38 16.34 11.23
N TRP A 385 6.97 16.17 9.97
CA TRP A 385 5.62 16.53 9.52
C TRP A 385 4.55 15.59 10.06
N GLU A 386 4.85 14.30 10.27
CA GLU A 386 3.92 13.38 10.95
C GLU A 386 3.68 13.80 12.40
N ILE A 387 4.72 14.25 13.11
CA ILE A 387 4.56 14.81 14.47
C ILE A 387 3.69 16.07 14.44
N VAL A 388 3.94 16.99 13.50
CA VAL A 388 3.12 18.21 13.36
C VAL A 388 1.65 17.86 13.08
N LEU A 389 1.39 16.93 12.16
CA LEU A 389 0.03 16.48 11.86
C LEU A 389 -0.64 15.84 13.08
N GLY A 390 0.11 15.04 13.83
CA GLY A 390 -0.35 14.45 15.10
C GLY A 390 -0.71 15.51 16.14
N ILE A 391 0.12 16.54 16.31
CA ILE A 391 -0.15 17.65 17.23
C ILE A 391 -1.41 18.41 16.80
N VAL A 392 -1.56 18.71 15.50
CA VAL A 392 -2.77 19.38 14.97
C VAL A 392 -4.03 18.53 15.21
N ALA A 393 -3.94 17.22 15.00
CA ALA A 393 -5.05 16.31 15.28
C ALA A 393 -5.40 16.29 16.78
N ILE A 394 -4.41 16.19 17.67
CA ILE A 394 -4.65 16.24 19.13
C ILE A 394 -5.27 17.58 19.53
N ALA A 395 -4.75 18.70 19.01
CA ALA A 395 -5.29 20.03 19.28
C ALA A 395 -6.76 20.13 18.85
N LEU A 396 -7.11 19.63 17.66
CA LEU A 396 -8.49 19.56 17.18
C LEU A 396 -9.39 18.78 18.15
N LEU A 397 -8.97 17.59 18.58
CA LEU A 397 -9.79 16.68 19.41
C LEU A 397 -9.99 17.12 20.86
N VAL A 398 -9.09 17.96 21.37
CA VAL A 398 -9.16 18.52 22.74
C VAL A 398 -9.74 19.95 22.75
N SER A 399 -9.78 20.62 21.59
CA SER A 399 -10.17 22.03 21.49
C SER A 399 -11.55 22.33 22.04
N LEU A 400 -12.56 21.50 21.73
CA LEU A 400 -13.94 21.72 22.17
C LEU A 400 -14.11 21.51 23.70
N PRO A 401 -13.66 20.38 24.31
CA PRO A 401 -13.68 20.26 25.77
C PRO A 401 -12.91 21.38 26.48
N LEU A 402 -11.76 21.78 25.94
CA LEU A 402 -10.93 22.82 26.53
C LEU A 402 -11.57 24.21 26.40
N SER A 403 -12.24 24.52 25.29
CA SER A 403 -12.97 25.78 25.14
C SER A 403 -14.12 25.86 26.12
N ILE A 404 -14.87 24.77 26.32
CA ILE A 404 -15.93 24.71 27.32
C ILE A 404 -15.37 24.96 28.73
N LEU A 405 -14.26 24.29 29.07
CA LEU A 405 -13.64 24.44 30.39
C LEU A 405 -13.14 25.87 30.65
N THR A 406 -12.54 26.51 29.64
CA THR A 406 -11.93 27.85 29.77
C THR A 406 -12.95 28.98 29.71
N GLU A 407 -13.96 28.86 28.86
CA GLU A 407 -14.97 29.91 28.65
C GLU A 407 -16.05 29.89 29.73
N PHE A 408 -16.46 28.71 30.20
CA PHE A 408 -17.49 28.56 31.23
C PHE A 408 -16.92 28.30 32.64
N GLN A 409 -15.59 28.24 32.78
CA GLN A 409 -14.84 28.20 34.04
C GLN A 409 -15.36 27.18 35.09
N GLY A 410 -15.75 25.99 34.64
CA GLY A 410 -16.32 24.97 35.52
C GLY A 410 -16.19 23.55 34.99
N TRP A 411 -15.71 22.65 35.84
CA TRP A 411 -15.78 21.21 35.57
C TRP A 411 -17.23 20.73 35.50
N ASP A 412 -18.11 21.29 36.33
CA ASP A 412 -19.54 20.95 36.33
C ASP A 412 -20.23 21.32 35.00
N THR A 413 -19.84 22.43 34.38
CA THR A 413 -20.35 22.82 33.05
C THR A 413 -19.84 21.91 31.94
N LEU A 414 -18.59 21.43 32.02
CA LEU A 414 -18.06 20.45 31.07
C LEU A 414 -18.80 19.12 31.19
N ILE A 415 -19.05 18.63 32.42
CA ILE A 415 -19.84 17.41 32.67
C ILE A 415 -21.25 17.57 32.11
N PHE A 416 -21.89 18.69 32.42
CA PHE A 416 -23.24 19.00 31.94
C PHE A 416 -23.32 18.95 30.41
N TYR A 417 -22.39 19.61 29.71
CA TYR A 417 -22.38 19.58 28.26
C TYR A 417 -21.97 18.22 27.68
N ALA A 418 -21.04 17.51 28.31
CA ALA A 418 -20.67 16.16 27.91
C ALA A 418 -21.84 15.18 28.00
N GLN A 419 -22.70 15.33 29.02
CA GLN A 419 -23.94 14.55 29.17
C GLN A 419 -24.99 14.89 28.11
N LEU A 420 -25.14 16.17 27.76
CA LEU A 420 -26.09 16.62 26.72
C LEU A 420 -25.63 16.25 25.30
N TYR A 421 -24.34 16.42 25.00
CA TYR A 421 -23.79 16.29 23.65
C TYR A 421 -22.60 15.32 23.57
N PRO A 422 -22.75 14.06 24.05
CA PRO A 422 -21.62 13.14 24.13
C PRO A 422 -21.07 12.74 22.76
N HIS A 423 -21.93 12.71 21.74
CA HIS A 423 -21.56 12.47 20.34
C HIS A 423 -20.61 13.52 19.74
N LEU A 424 -20.50 14.70 20.35
CA LEU A 424 -19.63 15.80 19.90
C LEU A 424 -18.50 16.12 20.87
N ILE A 425 -18.67 15.82 22.17
CA ILE A 425 -17.68 16.16 23.19
C ILE A 425 -16.87 14.92 23.59
N VAL A 426 -17.53 13.81 23.91
CA VAL A 426 -16.88 12.60 24.44
C VAL A 426 -16.36 11.73 23.30
N TYR A 427 -17.21 11.43 22.31
CA TYR A 427 -16.85 10.56 21.18
C TYR A 427 -15.59 11.02 20.43
N PRO A 428 -15.45 12.30 20.03
CA PRO A 428 -14.29 12.70 19.23
C PRO A 428 -12.97 12.50 19.97
N SER A 429 -12.91 12.87 21.25
CA SER A 429 -11.72 12.69 22.08
C SER A 429 -11.32 11.22 22.23
N LEU A 430 -12.30 10.29 22.22
CA LEU A 430 -12.04 8.86 22.40
C LEU A 430 -11.73 8.13 21.09
N PHE A 431 -12.43 8.42 20.00
CA PHE A 431 -12.49 7.52 18.84
C PHE A 431 -12.25 8.17 17.47
N LEU A 432 -12.49 9.47 17.31
CA LEU A 432 -12.39 10.11 15.99
C LEU A 432 -10.95 10.06 15.43
N TRP A 433 -9.95 10.07 16.31
CA TRP A 433 -8.55 9.93 15.91
C TRP A 433 -8.25 8.61 15.18
N LEU A 434 -8.97 7.52 15.47
CA LEU A 434 -8.79 6.24 14.74
C LEU A 434 -9.15 6.43 13.27
N SER A 435 -10.27 7.10 12.99
CA SER A 435 -10.76 7.36 11.64
C SER A 435 -9.83 8.30 10.88
N LEU A 436 -9.42 9.41 11.51
CA LEU A 436 -8.48 10.37 10.92
C LEU A 436 -7.12 9.73 10.58
N PHE A 437 -6.57 8.96 11.52
CA PHE A 437 -5.30 8.25 11.31
C PHE A 437 -5.42 7.20 10.21
N ALA A 438 -6.45 6.35 10.26
CA ALA A 438 -6.65 5.30 9.28
C ALA A 438 -6.88 5.85 7.88
N SER A 439 -7.69 6.90 7.73
CA SER A 439 -7.87 7.61 6.45
C SER A 439 -6.54 8.14 5.92
N TYR A 440 -5.73 8.80 6.74
CA TYR A 440 -4.38 9.25 6.34
C TYR A 440 -3.53 8.08 5.82
N ARG A 441 -3.49 6.96 6.54
CA ARG A 441 -2.71 5.77 6.16
C ARG A 441 -3.18 5.18 4.84
N MET A 442 -4.48 5.15 4.59
CA MET A 442 -5.04 4.67 3.32
C MET A 442 -4.72 5.58 2.14
N HIS A 443 -4.80 6.90 2.33
CA HIS A 443 -4.38 7.87 1.32
C HIS A 443 -2.92 7.70 0.92
N CYS A 444 -2.09 7.26 1.87
CA CYS A 444 -0.68 6.97 1.64
C CYS A 444 -0.43 5.67 0.85
N MET A 445 -1.43 4.81 0.70
CA MET A 445 -1.36 3.54 -0.04
C MET A 445 -1.89 3.62 -1.48
N ILE A 446 -2.52 4.73 -1.86
CA ILE A 446 -3.00 4.96 -3.22
C ILE A 446 -1.83 5.43 -4.07
N ARG A 447 -1.40 4.62 -5.04
CA ARG A 447 -0.31 4.90 -5.99
C ARG A 447 -0.70 5.97 -6.99
N VAL A 448 -1.86 5.78 -7.61
CA VAL A 448 -2.36 6.58 -8.72
C VAL A 448 -3.71 7.16 -8.31
N LYS A 449 -3.76 8.47 -8.13
CA LYS A 449 -5.03 9.17 -7.90
C LYS A 449 -5.82 9.19 -9.20
N THR A 450 -6.82 8.33 -9.28
CA THR A 450 -7.68 8.21 -10.45
C THR A 450 -8.70 9.35 -10.49
N ARG A 451 -9.21 9.69 -11.69
CA ARG A 451 -10.29 10.67 -11.85
C ARG A 451 -11.50 10.42 -10.91
N PRO A 452 -12.07 9.20 -10.80
CA PRO A 452 -13.20 8.96 -9.91
C PRO A 452 -12.86 9.24 -8.45
N PHE A 453 -11.65 8.91 -7.99
CA PHE A 453 -11.23 9.23 -6.63
C PHE A 453 -11.20 10.74 -6.37
N VAL A 454 -10.65 11.52 -7.30
CA VAL A 454 -10.59 12.99 -7.18
C VAL A 454 -12.00 13.60 -7.18
N VAL A 455 -12.87 13.16 -8.08
CA VAL A 455 -14.27 13.62 -8.14
C VAL A 455 -14.99 13.32 -6.83
N LEU A 456 -14.87 12.10 -6.33
CA LEU A 456 -15.54 11.68 -5.10
C LEU A 456 -15.04 12.47 -3.88
N LYS A 457 -13.74 12.81 -3.83
CA LYS A 457 -13.19 13.72 -2.80
C LYS A 457 -13.74 15.14 -2.89
N LEU A 458 -13.91 15.69 -4.10
CA LEU A 458 -14.54 17.01 -4.28
C LEU A 458 -16.00 16.99 -3.85
N VAL A 459 -16.72 15.91 -4.18
CA VAL A 459 -18.10 15.67 -3.74
C VAL A 459 -18.18 15.59 -2.21
N THR A 460 -17.26 14.87 -1.56
CA THR A 460 -17.15 14.84 -0.09
C THR A 460 -17.01 16.25 0.48
N ILE A 461 -16.10 17.07 -0.04
CA ILE A 461 -15.89 18.45 0.42
C ILE A 461 -17.17 19.27 0.26
N PHE A 462 -17.84 19.19 -0.89
CA PHE A 462 -19.09 19.91 -1.15
C PHE A 462 -20.19 19.54 -0.15
N PHE A 463 -20.43 18.24 0.07
CA PHE A 463 -21.43 17.77 1.02
C PHE A 463 -21.08 18.11 2.47
N THR A 464 -19.80 18.08 2.86
CA THR A 464 -19.38 18.50 4.21
C THR A 464 -19.66 20.00 4.43
N LEU A 465 -19.35 20.85 3.46
CA LEU A 465 -19.64 22.29 3.56
C LEU A 465 -21.14 22.58 3.61
N GLY A 466 -21.94 21.87 2.80
CA GLY A 466 -23.40 21.96 2.84
C GLY A 466 -23.97 21.52 4.19
N ALA A 467 -23.51 20.38 4.72
CA ALA A 467 -23.92 19.87 6.02
C ALA A 467 -23.58 20.86 7.15
N LEU A 468 -22.39 21.46 7.11
CA LEU A 468 -21.98 22.47 8.08
C LEU A 468 -22.88 23.71 8.04
N PHE A 469 -23.23 24.18 6.84
CA PHE A 469 -24.14 25.31 6.69
C PHE A 469 -25.49 25.02 7.34
N PHE A 470 -26.10 23.86 7.03
CA PHE A 470 -27.37 23.46 7.64
C PHE A 470 -27.29 23.28 9.16
N GLU A 471 -26.18 22.74 9.66
CA GLU A 471 -25.97 22.55 11.09
C GLU A 471 -25.90 23.90 11.83
N LEU A 472 -25.13 24.87 11.30
CA LEU A 472 -24.95 26.18 11.93
C LEU A 472 -26.16 27.11 11.78
N THR A 473 -26.99 26.95 10.75
CA THR A 473 -28.21 27.76 10.54
C THR A 473 -29.50 27.04 10.93
N GLY A 474 -29.40 25.85 11.53
CA GLY A 474 -30.55 25.04 11.90
C GLY A 474 -31.25 25.54 13.17
N ASN A 475 -32.54 25.21 13.32
CA ASN A 475 -33.35 25.60 14.48
C ASN A 475 -33.06 24.80 15.78
N ARG A 476 -31.82 24.36 15.98
CA ARG A 476 -31.40 23.50 17.09
C ARG A 476 -30.00 23.85 17.56
N ILE A 477 -29.78 25.15 17.76
CA ILE A 477 -28.53 25.67 18.29
C ILE A 477 -28.29 25.08 19.67
N MET A 478 -27.09 24.57 19.89
CA MET A 478 -26.69 24.01 21.17
C MET A 478 -26.38 25.13 22.15
N LEU A 479 -26.72 24.96 23.43
CA LEU A 479 -26.49 26.01 24.43
C LEU A 479 -25.02 26.40 24.59
N MET A 480 -24.11 25.45 24.33
CA MET A 480 -22.67 25.70 24.35
C MET A 480 -22.20 26.66 23.24
N GLU A 481 -23.03 26.94 22.23
CA GLU A 481 -22.70 27.90 21.17
C GLU A 481 -22.85 29.37 21.61
N PHE A 482 -23.42 29.64 22.79
CA PHE A 482 -23.62 30.99 23.32
C PHE A 482 -22.67 31.31 24.48
N LYS A 483 -22.33 32.59 24.68
CA LYS A 483 -21.57 33.06 25.86
C LYS A 483 -22.33 32.85 27.16
N ALA A 484 -21.62 32.79 28.30
CA ALA A 484 -22.23 32.51 29.61
C ALA A 484 -23.33 33.51 29.99
N ASP A 485 -23.15 34.79 29.66
CA ASP A 485 -24.04 35.91 29.93
C ASP A 485 -25.02 36.21 28.78
N ALA A 486 -25.09 35.33 27.78
CA ALA A 486 -25.83 35.56 26.56
C ALA A 486 -27.32 35.79 26.81
N LYS A 487 -27.86 36.84 26.17
CA LYS A 487 -29.27 37.20 26.21
C LYS A 487 -29.80 37.60 24.84
N THR A 488 -31.05 37.27 24.57
CA THR A 488 -31.75 37.73 23.37
C THR A 488 -33.16 38.17 23.72
N THR A 489 -33.67 39.19 23.05
CA THR A 489 -35.04 39.68 23.20
C THR A 489 -35.78 39.46 21.88
N ILE A 490 -36.82 38.61 21.93
CA ILE A 490 -37.64 38.25 20.78
C ILE A 490 -38.87 39.16 20.76
N ASN A 491 -39.08 39.86 19.65
CA ASN A 491 -40.26 40.71 19.46
C ASN A 491 -41.55 39.88 19.39
N VAL A 492 -42.66 40.40 19.93
CA VAL A 492 -44.01 39.80 19.83
C VAL A 492 -44.38 39.27 18.43
N GLN A 493 -44.07 40.02 17.36
CA GLN A 493 -44.38 39.60 15.99
C GLN A 493 -43.64 38.31 15.63
N GLN A 494 -42.35 38.24 15.91
CA GLN A 494 -41.52 37.05 15.67
C GLN A 494 -41.92 35.90 16.61
N LEU A 495 -42.27 36.22 17.85
CA LEU A 495 -42.69 35.24 18.84
C LEU A 495 -44.01 34.55 18.45
N SER A 496 -44.95 35.28 17.84
CA SER A 496 -46.21 34.71 17.33
C SER A 496 -45.97 33.67 16.23
N GLN A 497 -44.97 33.90 15.37
CA GLN A 497 -44.57 32.98 14.32
C GLN A 497 -43.88 31.74 14.93
N LEU A 498 -43.03 31.93 15.93
CA LEU A 498 -42.36 30.82 16.63
C LEU A 498 -43.34 29.95 17.43
N TYR A 499 -44.37 30.54 18.04
CA TYR A 499 -45.47 29.80 18.70
C TYR A 499 -46.20 28.88 17.73
N SER A 500 -46.52 29.38 16.53
CA SER A 500 -47.12 28.57 15.47
C SER A 500 -46.19 27.45 14.99
N ASN A 501 -44.90 27.76 14.77
CA ASN A 501 -43.93 26.79 14.24
C ASN A 501 -43.66 25.63 15.20
N TRP A 502 -43.70 25.89 16.52
CA TRP A 502 -43.31 24.91 17.55
C TRP A 502 -44.49 24.34 18.34
N ASN A 503 -45.73 24.67 17.94
CA ASN A 503 -46.97 24.29 18.62
C ASN A 503 -46.92 24.59 20.13
N THR A 504 -46.57 25.83 20.48
CA THR A 504 -46.42 26.31 21.86
C THR A 504 -47.22 27.58 22.06
N SER A 505 -47.73 27.85 23.27
CA SER A 505 -48.44 29.08 23.60
C SER A 505 -47.78 29.89 24.72
N GLN A 506 -48.06 31.19 24.75
CA GLN A 506 -47.65 32.05 25.86
C GLN A 506 -48.20 31.55 27.21
N THR A 507 -49.42 31.00 27.24
CA THR A 507 -50.04 30.44 28.46
C THR A 507 -49.27 29.22 28.98
N GLN A 508 -48.74 28.37 28.10
CA GLN A 508 -47.91 27.23 28.48
C GLN A 508 -46.58 27.67 29.09
N ILE A 509 -45.98 28.76 28.59
CA ILE A 509 -44.72 29.31 29.13
C ILE A 509 -44.96 30.00 30.48
N LEU A 510 -46.07 30.72 30.64
CA LEU A 510 -46.43 31.37 31.90
C LEU A 510 -46.75 30.36 33.03
N ASN A 511 -47.19 29.15 32.67
CA ASN A 511 -47.49 28.06 33.62
C ASN A 511 -46.23 27.31 34.11
N ILE A 512 -45.05 27.64 33.60
CA ILE A 512 -43.80 27.03 34.09
C ILE A 512 -43.57 27.48 35.54
N PRO A 513 -43.28 26.55 36.48
CA PRO A 513 -43.02 26.89 37.87
C PRO A 513 -41.91 27.95 38.01
N PRO A 514 -42.12 29.00 38.83
CA PRO A 514 -41.21 30.15 38.90
C PRO A 514 -39.84 29.81 39.52
N ASP A 515 -39.74 28.69 40.23
CA ASP A 515 -38.51 28.06 40.74
C ASP A 515 -37.64 27.45 39.62
N ILE A 516 -38.24 27.17 38.46
CA ILE A 516 -37.56 26.57 37.30
C ILE A 516 -37.27 27.63 36.23
N PHE A 517 -38.26 28.46 35.91
CA PHE A 517 -38.11 29.59 35.00
C PHE A 517 -39.04 30.71 35.44
N ASN A 518 -38.47 31.84 35.88
CA ASN A 518 -39.28 32.99 36.29
C ASN A 518 -39.80 33.72 35.04
N SER A 519 -40.98 33.30 34.57
CA SER A 519 -41.60 33.81 33.34
C SER A 519 -42.06 35.27 33.44
N ARG A 520 -42.34 35.79 34.65
CA ARG A 520 -42.85 37.15 34.86
C ARG A 520 -41.87 38.27 34.50
N PRO A 521 -40.58 38.25 34.92
CA PRO A 521 -39.58 39.23 34.48
C PRO A 521 -39.05 38.95 33.06
N ALA A 522 -39.32 37.77 32.49
CA ALA A 522 -38.88 37.42 31.15
C ALA A 522 -39.72 38.10 30.05
N PHE A 523 -41.00 38.40 30.32
CA PHE A 523 -41.83 39.21 29.43
C PHE A 523 -41.75 40.70 29.80
N ASP A 524 -41.42 41.54 28.81
CA ASP A 524 -41.48 42.98 29.00
C ASP A 524 -42.93 43.52 28.97
N LYS A 525 -43.11 44.81 29.28
CA LYS A 525 -44.43 45.48 29.25
C LYS A 525 -45.09 45.46 27.86
N ASN A 526 -44.30 45.24 26.81
CA ASN A 526 -44.75 45.20 25.42
C ASN A 526 -45.02 43.77 24.94
N GLY A 527 -44.80 42.75 25.78
CA GLY A 527 -44.99 41.34 25.45
C GLY A 527 -43.78 40.64 24.81
N ASN A 528 -42.64 41.32 24.68
CA ASN A 528 -41.41 40.73 24.15
C ASN A 528 -40.81 39.75 25.17
N LEU A 529 -40.27 38.64 24.68
CA LEU A 529 -39.66 37.61 25.52
C LEU A 529 -38.14 37.78 25.55
N THR A 530 -37.59 38.05 26.72
CA THR A 530 -36.14 38.06 26.97
C THR A 530 -35.70 36.71 27.50
N LEU A 531 -34.78 36.07 26.78
CA LEU A 531 -34.18 34.80 27.14
C LEU A 531 -32.75 35.02 27.60
N LYS A 532 -32.37 34.42 28.74
CA LYS A 532 -30.99 34.39 29.21
C LYS A 532 -30.50 32.95 29.25
N LYS A 533 -29.27 32.72 28.78
CA LYS A 533 -28.65 31.38 28.78
C LYS A 533 -28.60 30.76 30.18
N ALA A 534 -28.18 31.51 31.19
CA ALA A 534 -28.05 31.01 32.56
C ALA A 534 -29.37 30.46 33.14
N GLU A 535 -30.49 31.11 32.85
CA GLU A 535 -31.83 30.68 33.28
C GLU A 535 -32.27 29.39 32.54
N LEU A 536 -31.89 29.25 31.27
CA LEU A 536 -32.16 28.06 30.47
C LEU A 536 -31.31 26.85 30.93
N GLU A 537 -30.03 27.06 31.25
CA GLU A 537 -29.17 26.01 31.80
C GLU A 537 -29.71 25.47 33.14
N SER A 538 -30.11 26.36 34.05
CA SER A 538 -30.73 25.95 35.32
C SER A 538 -32.04 25.19 35.09
N ALA A 539 -32.88 25.66 34.17
CA ALA A 539 -34.14 25.00 33.84
C ALA A 539 -33.91 23.59 33.26
N ILE A 540 -32.93 23.41 32.39
CA ILE A 540 -32.60 22.09 31.81
C ILE A 540 -32.08 21.13 32.89
N ARG A 541 -31.22 21.58 33.80
CA ARG A 541 -30.70 20.75 34.91
C ARG A 541 -31.81 20.23 35.83
N ILE A 542 -32.92 20.97 35.94
CA ILE A 542 -34.10 20.56 36.71
C ILE A 542 -35.02 19.67 35.86
N HIS A 543 -35.20 20.00 34.57
CA HIS A 543 -36.03 19.23 33.64
C HIS A 543 -35.52 17.81 33.39
N THR A 544 -34.20 17.61 33.35
CA THR A 544 -33.60 16.27 33.31
C THR A 544 -33.95 15.42 34.54
N LYS A 545 -34.40 16.04 35.64
CA LYS A 545 -34.85 15.32 36.85
C LYS A 545 -36.37 15.15 36.90
N ASN A 546 -37.14 16.15 36.46
CA ASN A 546 -38.61 16.16 36.51
C ASN A 546 -39.18 16.67 35.17
N GLN A 547 -40.09 15.93 34.53
CA GLN A 547 -40.73 16.41 33.29
C GLN A 547 -41.65 17.61 33.60
N VAL A 548 -41.29 18.80 33.11
CA VAL A 548 -42.07 20.02 33.31
C VAL A 548 -42.90 20.37 32.07
N PRO A 549 -44.23 20.48 32.15
CA PRO A 549 -45.06 20.91 31.03
C PRO A 549 -44.75 22.35 30.62
N GLY A 550 -44.75 22.64 29.30
CA GLY A 550 -44.48 23.96 28.74
C GLY A 550 -42.98 24.30 28.52
N LEU A 551 -42.08 23.73 29.32
CA LEU A 551 -40.64 23.95 29.19
C LEU A 551 -40.02 23.45 27.86
N PRO A 552 -40.41 22.29 27.29
CA PRO A 552 -39.91 21.87 25.98
C PRO A 552 -40.25 22.87 24.85
N GLY A 553 -41.43 23.50 24.92
CA GLY A 553 -41.83 24.54 23.98
C GLY A 553 -40.93 25.79 24.07
N LEU A 554 -40.65 26.24 25.29
CA LEU A 554 -39.71 27.33 25.55
C LEU A 554 -38.30 27.01 25.03
N LEU A 555 -37.81 25.79 25.25
CA LEU A 555 -36.49 25.34 24.81
C LEU A 555 -36.36 25.29 23.28
N ARG A 556 -37.41 24.87 22.56
CA ARG A 556 -37.44 24.92 21.07
C ARG A 556 -37.31 26.35 20.55
N ILE A 557 -38.04 27.28 21.16
CA ILE A 557 -37.96 28.71 20.81
C ILE A 557 -36.56 29.25 21.11
N ALA A 558 -36.05 28.94 22.30
CA ALA A 558 -34.74 29.41 22.77
C ALA A 558 -33.55 28.86 21.98
N THR A 559 -33.70 27.70 21.33
CA THR A 559 -32.65 27.07 20.51
C THR A 559 -32.88 27.26 19.01
N SER A 560 -33.90 28.01 18.61
CA SER A 560 -34.14 28.36 17.20
C SER A 560 -33.10 29.36 16.70
N TYR A 561 -32.64 29.19 15.46
CA TYR A 561 -31.66 30.12 14.88
C TYR A 561 -32.26 31.51 14.66
N GLU A 562 -33.55 31.58 14.34
CA GLU A 562 -34.27 32.85 14.20
C GLU A 562 -34.23 33.72 15.45
N ALA A 563 -34.28 33.13 16.65
CA ALA A 563 -34.21 33.87 17.91
C ALA A 563 -32.86 34.57 18.16
N TRP A 564 -31.79 34.12 17.50
CA TRP A 564 -30.42 34.60 17.71
C TRP A 564 -29.79 35.23 16.47
N ARG A 565 -30.45 35.13 15.30
CA ARG A 565 -29.95 35.64 14.01
C ARG A 565 -29.56 37.12 14.03
N ASN A 566 -30.15 37.93 14.90
CA ASN A 566 -29.84 39.36 14.98
C ASN A 566 -28.77 39.70 16.04
N ASN A 567 -28.40 38.74 16.90
CA ASN A 567 -27.53 38.94 18.06
C ASN A 567 -26.23 38.12 17.92
N TRP A 568 -25.50 38.32 16.82
CA TRP A 568 -24.27 37.57 16.53
C TRP A 568 -23.16 37.72 17.57
N GLN A 569 -23.16 38.81 18.33
CA GLN A 569 -22.18 39.11 19.38
C GLN A 569 -22.29 38.15 20.58
N GLU A 570 -23.41 37.45 20.72
CA GLU A 570 -23.70 36.52 21.82
C GLU A 570 -23.17 35.10 21.55
N PHE A 571 -22.68 34.82 20.34
CA PHE A 571 -22.05 33.54 20.03
C PHE A 571 -20.67 33.42 20.69
N SER A 572 -20.41 32.23 21.22
CA SER A 572 -19.21 31.81 21.93
C SER A 572 -18.14 31.30 20.97
N VAL A 573 -16.87 31.32 21.41
CA VAL A 573 -15.75 30.70 20.69
C VAL A 573 -15.91 29.18 20.56
N THR A 574 -16.59 28.56 21.52
CA THR A 574 -16.94 27.12 21.53
C THR A 574 -17.72 26.72 20.25
N ARG A 575 -18.50 27.63 19.65
CA ARG A 575 -19.19 27.40 18.37
C ARG A 575 -18.22 27.07 17.22
N LEU A 576 -17.06 27.74 17.17
CA LEU A 576 -16.04 27.48 16.14
C LEU A 576 -15.41 26.10 16.32
N PHE A 577 -15.05 25.71 17.54
CA PHE A 577 -14.44 24.41 17.80
C PHE A 577 -15.42 23.27 17.56
N TYR A 578 -16.70 23.47 17.90
CA TYR A 578 -17.78 22.57 17.53
C TYR A 578 -17.88 22.41 16.01
N ALA A 579 -17.90 23.50 15.25
CA ALA A 579 -17.92 23.45 13.79
C ALA A 579 -16.73 22.65 13.21
N LEU A 580 -15.52 22.82 13.75
CA LEU A 580 -14.33 22.07 13.33
C LEU A 580 -14.46 20.57 13.63
N ILE A 581 -14.95 20.19 14.81
CA ILE A 581 -15.22 18.80 15.17
C ILE A 581 -16.29 18.19 14.26
N PHE A 582 -17.38 18.92 14.02
CA PHE A 582 -18.45 18.48 13.13
C PHE A 582 -17.94 18.21 11.71
N ILE A 583 -17.15 19.13 11.14
CA ILE A 583 -16.48 18.94 9.85
C ILE A 583 -15.62 17.67 9.87
N ALA A 584 -14.84 17.45 10.93
CA ALA A 584 -13.96 16.28 11.03
C ALA A 584 -14.75 14.96 11.06
N ILE A 585 -15.87 14.89 11.79
CA ILE A 585 -16.74 13.70 11.83
C ILE A 585 -17.38 13.45 10.45
N ILE A 586 -18.04 14.46 9.89
CA ILE A 586 -18.78 14.30 8.63
C ILE A 586 -17.84 14.04 7.45
N SER A 587 -16.72 14.76 7.36
CA SER A 587 -15.73 14.52 6.31
C SER A 587 -15.14 13.11 6.41
N SER A 588 -14.86 12.61 7.60
CA SER A 588 -14.35 11.24 7.80
C SER A 588 -15.38 10.19 7.38
N GLY A 589 -16.65 10.37 7.75
CA GLY A 589 -17.73 9.46 7.33
C GLY A 589 -17.94 9.43 5.81
N LEU A 590 -17.97 10.61 5.17
CA LEU A 590 -18.12 10.72 3.71
C LEU A 590 -16.86 10.24 2.95
N ASP A 591 -15.67 10.39 3.53
CA ASP A 591 -14.42 9.95 2.93
C ASP A 591 -14.33 8.42 2.82
N ILE A 592 -14.98 7.68 3.73
CA ILE A 592 -15.11 6.22 3.62
C ILE A 592 -15.74 5.82 2.28
N ILE A 593 -16.74 6.55 1.79
CA ILE A 593 -17.36 6.30 0.48
C ILE A 593 -16.29 6.37 -0.62
N ALA A 594 -15.42 7.38 -0.58
CA ALA A 594 -14.31 7.53 -1.52
C ALA A 594 -13.30 6.38 -1.43
N LEU A 595 -12.95 6.00 -0.22
CA LEU A 595 -11.96 4.98 0.07
C LEU A 595 -12.44 3.56 -0.30
N VAL A 596 -13.69 3.20 0.02
CA VAL A 596 -14.32 1.92 -0.36
C VAL A 596 -14.50 1.84 -1.88
N SER A 597 -14.92 2.93 -2.51
CA SER A 597 -15.08 2.99 -3.97
C SER A 597 -13.74 2.79 -4.69
N THR A 598 -12.65 3.29 -4.13
CA THR A 598 -11.32 3.15 -4.74
C THR A 598 -10.89 1.69 -4.84
N ILE A 599 -11.01 0.92 -3.75
CA ILE A 599 -10.68 -0.51 -3.77
C ILE A 599 -11.67 -1.32 -4.61
N SER A 600 -12.94 -0.92 -4.65
CA SER A 600 -13.98 -1.63 -5.42
C SER A 600 -13.85 -1.46 -6.92
N PHE A 601 -13.58 -0.23 -7.39
CA PHE A 601 -13.57 0.09 -8.82
C PHE A 601 -12.17 0.15 -9.43
N VAL A 602 -11.14 0.53 -8.66
CA VAL A 602 -9.76 0.63 -9.16
C VAL A 602 -8.78 -0.03 -8.19
N PRO A 603 -8.90 -1.34 -7.93
CA PRO A 603 -8.08 -2.05 -6.94
C PRO A 603 -6.59 -1.99 -7.25
N ASP A 604 -6.20 -1.91 -8.52
CA ASP A 604 -4.79 -1.91 -8.94
C ASP A 604 -4.08 -0.58 -8.70
N SER A 605 -4.84 0.47 -8.34
CA SER A 605 -4.27 1.74 -7.89
C SER A 605 -3.68 1.68 -6.47
N ILE A 606 -3.94 0.62 -5.71
CA ILE A 606 -3.55 0.49 -4.30
C ILE A 606 -2.38 -0.49 -4.17
N PHE A 607 -1.30 -0.08 -3.48
CA PHE A 607 -0.29 -1.05 -3.04
C PHE A 607 -0.68 -1.67 -1.70
N ASN A 608 -0.45 -2.97 -1.57
CA ASN A 608 -0.75 -3.74 -0.35
C ASN A 608 -2.25 -3.66 0.03
N LYS A 609 -3.08 -4.32 -0.79
CA LYS A 609 -4.54 -4.39 -0.62
C LYS A 609 -4.96 -4.85 0.78
N ASN A 610 -4.24 -5.81 1.39
CA ASN A 610 -4.53 -6.28 2.74
C ASN A 610 -4.41 -5.16 3.79
N ARG A 611 -3.30 -4.42 3.78
CA ARG A 611 -3.06 -3.34 4.74
C ARG A 611 -4.04 -2.18 4.53
N TYR A 612 -4.37 -1.88 3.28
CA TYR A 612 -5.41 -0.91 2.93
C TYR A 612 -6.77 -1.30 3.49
N LEU A 613 -7.20 -2.55 3.30
CA LEU A 613 -8.45 -3.08 3.84
C LEU A 613 -8.47 -3.07 5.36
N THR A 614 -7.33 -3.31 6.01
CA THR A 614 -7.27 -3.21 7.47
C THR A 614 -7.48 -1.78 7.97
N TYR A 615 -6.82 -0.79 7.35
CA TYR A 615 -7.08 0.60 7.70
C TYR A 615 -8.50 1.03 7.31
N LEU A 616 -9.08 0.50 6.24
CA LEU A 616 -10.48 0.74 5.88
C LEU A 616 -11.42 0.32 7.01
N ILE A 617 -11.22 -0.90 7.53
CA ILE A 617 -11.98 -1.41 8.67
C ILE A 617 -11.80 -0.51 9.89
N ILE A 618 -10.55 -0.14 10.24
CA ILE A 618 -10.29 0.75 11.40
C ILE A 618 -10.97 2.11 11.21
N CYS A 619 -10.95 2.64 9.99
CA CYS A 619 -11.57 3.92 9.65
C CYS A 619 -13.09 3.87 9.84
N GLU A 620 -13.72 2.81 9.33
CA GLU A 620 -15.16 2.57 9.44
C GLU A 620 -15.58 2.29 10.88
N LEU A 621 -14.80 1.52 11.64
CA LEU A 621 -15.05 1.27 13.07
C LEU A 621 -14.96 2.56 13.89
N GLY A 622 -14.00 3.43 13.59
CA GLY A 622 -13.91 4.75 14.22
C GLY A 622 -15.19 5.55 14.09
N ILE A 623 -15.83 5.54 12.91
CA ILE A 623 -17.11 6.22 12.66
C ILE A 623 -18.30 5.44 13.20
N LEU A 624 -18.31 4.11 13.13
CA LEU A 624 -19.38 3.28 13.70
C LEU A 624 -19.53 3.51 15.21
N LEU A 625 -18.41 3.69 15.93
CA LEU A 625 -18.42 4.00 17.36
C LEU A 625 -19.07 5.34 17.70
N TRP A 626 -19.37 6.20 16.72
CA TRP A 626 -20.18 7.41 16.93
C TRP A 626 -21.66 7.09 17.15
N VAL A 627 -22.16 6.02 16.53
CA VAL A 627 -23.59 5.67 16.50
C VAL A 627 -24.18 5.50 17.91
N PRO A 628 -23.56 4.78 18.86
CA PRO A 628 -24.10 4.66 20.21
C PRO A 628 -24.22 6.00 20.94
N PHE A 629 -23.24 6.90 20.80
CA PHE A 629 -23.30 8.24 21.42
C PHE A 629 -24.34 9.14 20.76
N GLN A 630 -24.51 9.02 19.44
CA GLN A 630 -25.54 9.73 18.72
C GLN A 630 -26.92 9.26 19.16
N PHE A 631 -27.12 7.94 19.28
CA PHE A 631 -28.35 7.35 19.76
C PHE A 631 -28.67 7.79 21.19
N TYR A 632 -27.69 7.75 22.09
CA TYR A 632 -27.82 8.29 23.45
C TYR A 632 -28.31 9.74 23.46
N SER A 633 -27.67 10.60 22.65
CA SER A 633 -28.07 12.01 22.55
C SER A 633 -29.47 12.17 21.97
N ILE A 634 -29.92 11.28 21.09
CA ILE A 634 -31.28 11.33 20.54
C ILE A 634 -32.31 10.91 21.60
N GLU A 635 -32.12 9.75 22.23
CA GLU A 635 -33.04 9.19 23.21
C GLU A 635 -33.13 10.03 24.49
N ASP A 636 -32.00 10.39 25.09
CA ASP A 636 -32.00 11.03 26.42
C ASP A 636 -31.97 12.56 26.34
N THR A 637 -31.30 13.13 25.33
CA THR A 637 -31.15 14.59 25.25
C THR A 637 -32.14 15.25 24.29
N LYS A 638 -32.17 14.87 23.02
CA LYS A 638 -32.99 15.55 22.00
C LYS A 638 -34.47 15.24 22.16
N SER A 639 -34.82 14.02 22.56
CA SER A 639 -36.23 13.69 22.83
C SER A 639 -36.78 14.52 23.99
N LEU A 640 -35.96 14.71 25.03
CA LEU A 640 -36.29 15.45 26.24
C LEU A 640 -36.34 16.97 26.02
N LEU A 641 -35.36 17.52 25.30
CA LEU A 641 -35.20 18.96 25.09
C LEU A 641 -36.05 19.49 23.93
N PHE A 642 -36.21 18.71 22.85
CA PHE A 642 -36.77 19.21 21.61
C PHE A 642 -38.07 18.53 21.19
N SER A 643 -38.24 17.21 21.18
CA SER A 643 -39.55 16.60 20.90
C SER A 643 -39.56 15.10 21.13
N PRO A 644 -40.64 14.52 21.68
CA PRO A 644 -40.80 13.06 21.74
C PRO A 644 -40.86 12.41 20.34
N GLU A 645 -41.11 13.17 19.27
CA GLU A 645 -41.06 12.69 17.87
C GLU A 645 -39.66 12.23 17.42
N PHE A 646 -38.61 12.63 18.14
CA PHE A 646 -37.24 12.14 17.89
C PHE A 646 -36.94 10.82 18.58
N LYS A 647 -37.84 10.33 19.42
CA LYS A 647 -37.65 9.08 20.15
C LYS A 647 -37.75 7.90 19.18
N GLY A 648 -36.82 6.96 19.28
CA GLY A 648 -36.73 5.78 18.43
C GLY A 648 -35.60 5.83 17.40
N THR A 649 -35.00 4.65 17.18
CA THR A 649 -33.85 4.39 16.30
C THR A 649 -34.06 4.84 14.85
N PHE A 650 -35.30 4.87 14.37
CA PHE A 650 -35.64 5.16 12.97
C PHE A 650 -36.32 6.52 12.75
N ALA A 651 -36.35 7.40 13.76
CA ALA A 651 -36.99 8.71 13.63
C ALA A 651 -36.21 9.65 12.68
N GLY A 652 -36.92 10.33 11.78
CA GLY A 652 -36.38 11.40 10.92
C GLY A 652 -35.27 10.95 9.96
N LEU A 653 -34.17 11.72 9.90
CA LEU A 653 -33.03 11.47 9.01
C LEU A 653 -32.13 10.29 9.45
N ASN A 654 -32.35 9.73 10.64
CA ASN A 654 -31.52 8.64 11.16
C ASN A 654 -31.65 7.38 10.32
N ILE A 655 -32.83 7.08 9.76
CA ILE A 655 -33.04 5.92 8.88
C ILE A 655 -32.11 5.96 7.67
N LEU A 656 -31.86 7.16 7.12
CA LEU A 656 -30.96 7.36 5.99
C LEU A 656 -29.49 7.17 6.39
N ILE A 657 -29.10 7.62 7.59
CA ILE A 657 -27.75 7.38 8.12
C ILE A 657 -27.49 5.88 8.30
N TYR A 658 -28.41 5.15 8.92
CA TYR A 658 -28.29 3.69 9.09
C TYR A 658 -28.27 2.95 7.75
N ALA A 659 -29.07 3.40 6.77
CA ALA A 659 -29.06 2.83 5.42
C ALA A 659 -27.69 3.05 4.72
N ILE A 660 -27.08 4.23 4.87
CA ILE A 660 -25.74 4.51 4.34
C ILE A 660 -24.69 3.64 5.03
N ILE A 661 -24.71 3.53 6.36
CA ILE A 661 -23.80 2.67 7.13
C ILE A 661 -23.94 1.21 6.69
N PHE A 662 -25.18 0.73 6.50
CA PHE A 662 -25.44 -0.62 6.03
C PHE A 662 -24.88 -0.84 4.62
N ALA A 663 -25.11 0.10 3.69
CA ALA A 663 -24.59 0.01 2.32
C ALA A 663 -23.05 0.04 2.29
N LEU A 664 -22.43 0.88 3.11
CA LEU A 664 -20.98 0.98 3.26
C LEU A 664 -20.38 -0.31 3.83
N SER A 665 -20.93 -0.83 4.92
CA SER A 665 -20.43 -2.06 5.53
C SER A 665 -20.55 -3.26 4.60
N LEU A 666 -21.63 -3.35 3.80
CA LEU A 666 -21.77 -4.37 2.77
C LEU A 666 -20.72 -4.22 1.66
N ALA A 667 -20.43 -2.99 1.23
CA ALA A 667 -19.39 -2.71 0.24
C ALA A 667 -17.98 -3.03 0.79
N THR A 668 -17.71 -2.77 2.07
CA THR A 668 -16.48 -3.15 2.76
C THR A 668 -16.33 -4.67 2.84
N LEU A 669 -17.38 -5.41 3.24
CA LEU A 669 -17.39 -6.88 3.26
C LEU A 669 -17.15 -7.48 1.87
N SER A 670 -17.80 -6.92 0.85
CA SER A 670 -17.59 -7.30 -0.56
C SER A 670 -16.15 -7.06 -0.99
N SER A 671 -15.57 -5.92 -0.61
CA SER A 671 -14.17 -5.58 -0.92
C SER A 671 -13.18 -6.53 -0.24
N ILE A 672 -13.41 -6.90 1.02
CA ILE A 672 -12.62 -7.92 1.73
C ILE A 672 -12.70 -9.25 0.99
N ASN A 673 -13.90 -9.69 0.62
CA ASN A 673 -14.10 -10.97 -0.04
C ASN A 673 -13.44 -11.04 -1.44
N ARG A 674 -13.43 -9.93 -2.18
CA ARG A 674 -12.87 -9.87 -3.54
C ARG A 674 -11.37 -9.62 -3.59
N HIS A 675 -10.82 -8.86 -2.64
CA HIS A 675 -9.47 -8.29 -2.78
C HIS A 675 -8.50 -8.67 -1.67
N ALA A 676 -8.98 -9.17 -0.52
CA ALA A 676 -8.08 -9.72 0.48
C ALA A 676 -7.45 -11.03 -0.02
N THR A 677 -6.19 -11.23 0.30
CA THR A 677 -5.55 -12.53 0.05
C THR A 677 -6.20 -13.63 0.88
N LYS A 678 -6.24 -14.86 0.36
CA LYS A 678 -6.93 -16.02 0.99
C LYS A 678 -6.53 -16.25 2.46
N GLN A 679 -5.30 -15.93 2.84
CA GLN A 679 -4.81 -16.07 4.21
C GLN A 679 -5.43 -15.04 5.18
N TYR A 680 -5.66 -13.81 4.72
CA TYR A 680 -6.13 -12.70 5.58
C TYR A 680 -7.64 -12.48 5.48
N GLN A 681 -8.27 -12.94 4.40
CA GLN A 681 -9.70 -12.82 4.16
C GLN A 681 -10.57 -13.25 5.37
N PRO A 682 -10.42 -14.45 5.97
CA PRO A 682 -11.26 -14.84 7.11
C PRO A 682 -10.99 -13.97 8.35
N ILE A 683 -9.74 -13.55 8.56
CA ILE A 683 -9.36 -12.72 9.71
C ILE A 683 -10.03 -11.35 9.62
N LEU A 684 -9.92 -10.69 8.46
CA LEU A 684 -10.51 -9.37 8.23
C LEU A 684 -12.04 -9.43 8.24
N PHE A 685 -12.62 -10.45 7.64
CA PHE A 685 -14.07 -10.63 7.59
C PHE A 685 -14.67 -10.84 8.99
N THR A 686 -14.12 -11.77 9.78
CA THR A 686 -14.58 -12.01 11.15
C THR A 686 -14.40 -10.78 12.00
N PHE A 687 -13.23 -10.13 11.93
CA PHE A 687 -12.96 -8.93 12.72
C PHE A 687 -13.95 -7.81 12.43
N PHE A 688 -14.21 -7.51 11.15
CA PHE A 688 -15.16 -6.46 10.79
C PHE A 688 -16.60 -6.84 11.17
N SER A 689 -17.02 -8.08 10.90
CA SER A 689 -18.39 -8.54 11.21
C SER A 689 -18.66 -8.54 12.71
N THR A 690 -17.73 -9.07 13.53
CA THR A 690 -17.86 -9.04 15.00
C THR A 690 -17.94 -7.61 15.52
N SER A 691 -17.11 -6.71 14.99
CA SER A 691 -17.10 -5.32 15.42
C SER A 691 -18.38 -4.58 15.01
N LEU A 692 -18.88 -4.81 13.78
CA LEU A 692 -20.15 -4.27 13.30
C LEU A 692 -21.32 -4.74 14.16
N VAL A 693 -21.40 -6.04 14.45
CA VAL A 693 -22.45 -6.61 15.32
C VAL A 693 -22.37 -6.00 16.72
N LEU A 694 -21.17 -5.91 17.30
CA LEU A 694 -20.98 -5.33 18.64
C LEU A 694 -21.45 -3.87 18.69
N THR A 695 -21.13 -3.07 17.66
CA THR A 695 -21.56 -1.66 17.61
C THR A 695 -23.06 -1.52 17.40
N LEU A 696 -23.67 -2.36 16.56
CA LEU A 696 -25.12 -2.37 16.37
C LEU A 696 -25.86 -2.82 17.63
N LEU A 697 -25.37 -3.85 18.33
CA LEU A 697 -25.91 -4.29 19.61
C LEU A 697 -25.78 -3.18 20.67
N ALA A 698 -24.64 -2.49 20.74
CA ALA A 698 -24.46 -1.35 21.63
C ALA A 698 -25.49 -0.24 21.35
N SER A 699 -25.84 0.01 20.09
CA SER A 699 -26.90 0.96 19.71
C SER A 699 -28.31 0.48 20.11
N ILE A 700 -28.57 -0.83 20.17
CA ILE A 700 -29.87 -1.40 20.55
C ILE A 700 -30.06 -1.39 22.07
N PHE A 701 -29.00 -1.67 22.84
CA PHE A 701 -29.03 -1.58 24.32
C PHE A 701 -28.82 -0.15 24.85
N GLY A 702 -28.40 0.76 23.96
CA GLY A 702 -28.91 2.13 23.83
C GLY A 702 -28.35 3.19 24.78
N THR A 703 -28.68 3.10 26.07
CA THR A 703 -28.34 4.15 27.04
C THR A 703 -27.68 3.58 28.28
N SER A 704 -28.21 2.48 28.81
CA SER A 704 -27.64 1.77 29.98
C SER A 704 -26.21 1.28 29.76
N LEU A 705 -25.91 0.81 28.56
CA LEU A 705 -24.59 0.30 28.20
C LEU A 705 -23.58 1.44 28.03
N VAL A 706 -23.98 2.56 27.41
CA VAL A 706 -23.13 3.75 27.27
C VAL A 706 -22.86 4.37 28.65
N ASP A 707 -23.89 4.48 29.49
CA ASP A 707 -23.76 4.93 30.88
C ASP A 707 -22.82 4.02 31.68
N SER A 708 -22.94 2.70 31.54
CA SER A 708 -22.11 1.74 32.29
C SER A 708 -20.65 1.70 31.81
N LEU A 709 -20.40 1.76 30.51
CA LEU A 709 -19.05 1.67 29.95
C LEU A 709 -18.29 3.00 30.02
N PHE A 710 -18.98 4.11 29.78
CA PHE A 710 -18.38 5.44 29.71
C PHE A 710 -18.70 6.30 30.94
N GLY A 711 -19.49 5.81 31.91
CA GLY A 711 -19.77 6.55 33.14
C GLY A 711 -20.41 7.92 32.89
N MET A 712 -21.30 8.02 31.89
CA MET A 712 -21.92 9.30 31.50
C MET A 712 -22.70 9.97 32.65
N ASN A 713 -23.31 9.17 33.54
CA ASN A 713 -23.99 9.65 34.74
C ASN A 713 -23.05 9.89 35.94
N SER A 714 -21.74 9.74 35.78
CA SER A 714 -20.77 9.99 36.86
C SER A 714 -20.67 11.48 37.18
N THR A 715 -20.55 11.79 38.46
CA THR A 715 -20.26 13.15 38.95
C THR A 715 -18.79 13.53 38.82
N ASN A 716 -17.90 12.55 38.53
CA ASN A 716 -16.49 12.83 38.33
C ASN A 716 -16.23 13.17 36.85
N PRO A 717 -15.69 14.37 36.55
CA PRO A 717 -15.50 14.85 35.19
C PRO A 717 -14.58 13.99 34.34
N LEU A 718 -13.70 13.21 34.98
CA LEU A 718 -12.69 12.43 34.28
C LEU A 718 -13.17 11.02 33.96
N THR A 719 -14.26 10.53 34.56
CA THR A 719 -14.77 9.16 34.34
C THR A 719 -15.05 8.86 32.86
N PRO A 720 -15.71 9.75 32.07
CA PRO A 720 -15.95 9.49 30.66
C PRO A 720 -14.70 9.41 29.80
N TRP A 721 -13.62 10.09 30.20
CA TRP A 721 -12.36 10.09 29.46
C TRP A 721 -11.42 8.96 29.95
N PHE A 722 -11.35 8.66 31.25
CA PHE A 722 -10.43 7.65 31.80
C PHE A 722 -10.89 6.21 31.64
N SER A 723 -12.20 5.93 31.70
CA SER A 723 -12.73 4.56 31.56
C SER A 723 -12.41 3.93 30.20
N CYS A 724 -12.11 4.75 29.18
CA CYS A 724 -11.94 4.30 27.79
C CYS A 724 -10.54 4.47 27.20
N VAL A 725 -9.74 5.42 27.68
CA VAL A 725 -8.37 5.63 27.18
C VAL A 725 -7.49 4.40 27.44
N ILE A 726 -7.60 3.76 28.61
CA ILE A 726 -6.78 2.57 28.94
C ILE A 726 -7.21 1.35 28.12
N PHE A 727 -8.51 1.14 27.86
CA PHE A 727 -8.96 -0.04 27.12
C PHE A 727 -8.72 0.10 25.62
N PHE A 728 -9.13 1.21 25.01
CA PHE A 728 -9.11 1.38 23.56
C PHE A 728 -7.75 1.80 23.00
N ALA A 729 -6.94 2.57 23.73
CA ALA A 729 -5.58 2.85 23.28
C ALA A 729 -4.73 1.58 23.27
N THR A 730 -4.85 0.74 24.30
CA THR A 730 -4.12 -0.53 24.40
C THR A 730 -4.58 -1.52 23.34
N ILE A 731 -5.89 -1.62 23.09
CA ILE A 731 -6.44 -2.41 21.99
C ILE A 731 -5.94 -1.86 20.65
N PHE A 732 -5.99 -0.56 20.39
CA PHE A 732 -5.50 -0.01 19.12
C PHE A 732 -4.01 -0.28 18.90
N PHE A 733 -3.15 -0.04 19.90
CA PHE A 733 -1.71 -0.33 19.79
C PHE A 733 -1.45 -1.81 19.58
N LEU A 734 -2.18 -2.69 20.27
CA LEU A 734 -2.10 -4.14 20.06
C LEU A 734 -2.61 -4.53 18.67
N LEU A 735 -3.70 -3.93 18.18
CA LEU A 735 -4.34 -4.27 16.90
C LEU A 735 -3.48 -3.80 15.73
N VAL A 736 -3.05 -2.54 15.73
CA VAL A 736 -2.13 -1.99 14.72
C VAL A 736 -0.83 -2.79 14.72
N ARG A 737 -0.29 -3.16 15.89
CA ARG A 737 0.93 -3.98 15.97
C ARG A 737 0.70 -5.43 15.55
N LEU A 738 -0.43 -6.06 15.86
CA LEU A 738 -0.76 -7.42 15.43
C LEU A 738 -0.94 -7.50 13.91
N ILE A 739 -1.59 -6.49 13.33
CA ILE A 739 -1.80 -6.37 11.89
C ILE A 739 -0.48 -6.04 11.21
N ASP A 740 0.27 -5.05 11.69
CA ASP A 740 1.55 -4.66 11.10
C ASP A 740 2.58 -5.79 11.22
N LEU A 741 2.70 -6.47 12.36
CA LEU A 741 3.63 -7.61 12.53
C LEU A 741 3.24 -8.82 11.69
N ARG A 742 1.94 -9.12 11.53
CA ARG A 742 1.50 -10.20 10.65
C ARG A 742 1.64 -9.85 9.18
N VAL A 743 1.70 -8.56 8.80
CA VAL A 743 1.81 -8.10 7.40
C VAL A 743 3.25 -7.75 7.01
N HIS A 744 4.16 -7.44 7.95
CA HIS A 744 5.53 -7.02 7.61
C HIS A 744 6.54 -8.15 7.39
N ASP A 745 6.28 -9.37 7.79
CA ASP A 745 7.20 -10.48 7.53
C ASP A 745 6.44 -11.79 7.34
N LYS A 746 5.95 -12.08 6.12
CA LYS A 746 5.71 -13.46 5.62
C LYS A 746 5.82 -13.57 4.10
#